data_AF-A0A010RF88-F1
#
_entry.id   AF-A0A010RF88-F1
#
_cell.length_a   1.000
_cell.length_b   1.000
_cell.length_c   1.000
_cell.angle_alpha   90.00
_cell.angle_beta   90.00
_cell.angle_gamma   90.00
#
_symmetry.space_group_name_H-M   'P 1'
#
loop_
_entity.id
_entity.type
_entity.pdbx_description
1 polymer ?
#
loop_
_entity_poly.entity_id
_entity_poly.type
_entity_poly.pdbx_seq_one_letter_code
_entity_poly.pdbx_strand_id
1 'polypeptide(L)'
;MFDNIVNGLFGTAWTTATHEEQMYRVREAAKLAFADEFIVNLPDGCDTRIGERGGLLSGGQKQCVAIALSIVAQPKILLLGEATGALDPHAGGIVQKASDSASKDRTTIAIAHKLATIRDADNIVVMNKGRIVEQGCHSNLVAAGGTYAKLVQAQNLSVNHNNQSDDGAVDPGQILLLATVMSAFTAPDMVQRGNFISLMYFVMALGYILVYFIMGWATNVISQTLGQKFRQELLRDILKQDLRFFDRPENTVGSLTSRIESNAQAITELMELNVTLCLMALINVLASSILSIAVSWKLGLVGVFAGMPPLLLSGYACIRIETKMDADIDAKFSASASIASETVSAIRTISSLAIDRSMLQRYNSKLDDAVSNSTLPLFQLMIWFALTQSVDYSILGLGFWWGSKLIANGELTFSQFSISFIGLFFSGQADATLFSYSSIRERDETKDKGPAVGCQSIDFREVQFWYPLAPDNRVLKGVSLKIDRERFVAFVGASGCGKSTMIALLQRFYDSTSGSIVIDDIDHLTDLSPRLYRSKLALVQQEPTLFPDTIRENVKAANAWDFISSLPAGLNTPCGHGGSQLPGGQRQRIAIARALVRNPDVILLDEATSALDTESEKVVQKALLEAAGTGKRITIAVAHRLSTIRDADKTCVFYGGRIVETGTHDELIELGGMYKKMCEAQRLDRAT
;
A
#
# COMPACT_ATOMS: atom_id res chain seq x y z
N MET A 1 -8.20 6.27 -25.39
CA MET A 1 -6.83 5.79 -25.70
C MET A 1 -6.12 6.81 -26.59
N PHE A 2 -6.79 7.32 -27.62
CA PHE A 2 -6.56 8.57 -28.36
C PHE A 2 -5.82 9.65 -27.54
N ASP A 3 -6.41 10.14 -26.45
CA ASP A 3 -5.84 11.19 -25.57
C ASP A 3 -4.36 10.95 -25.21
N ASN A 4 -3.98 9.70 -24.91
CA ASN A 4 -2.63 9.34 -24.50
C ASN A 4 -1.60 9.40 -25.64
N ILE A 5 -2.03 9.30 -26.91
CA ILE A 5 -1.15 9.48 -28.08
C ILE A 5 -1.22 10.95 -28.57
N VAL A 6 -2.40 11.57 -28.57
CA VAL A 6 -2.60 12.98 -29.01
C VAL A 6 -1.72 13.95 -28.24
N ASN A 7 -1.44 13.68 -26.96
CA ASN A 7 -0.51 14.48 -26.15
C ASN A 7 0.88 14.65 -26.78
N GLY A 8 1.31 13.75 -27.69
CA GLY A 8 2.56 13.87 -28.43
C GLY A 8 2.53 14.87 -29.59
N LEU A 9 1.35 15.35 -30.01
CA LEU A 9 1.21 16.40 -31.02
C LEU A 9 1.40 17.81 -30.45
N PHE A 10 1.44 17.97 -29.13
CA PHE A 10 1.60 19.29 -28.49
C PHE A 10 2.87 20.01 -28.95
N GLY A 11 2.77 21.34 -29.08
CA GLY A 11 3.85 22.18 -29.60
C GLY A 11 4.09 22.07 -31.11
N THR A 12 3.38 21.18 -31.82
CA THR A 12 3.43 21.11 -33.29
C THR A 12 2.27 21.87 -33.94
N ALA A 13 2.39 22.12 -35.26
CA ALA A 13 1.31 22.69 -36.07
C ALA A 13 0.00 21.87 -36.05
N TRP A 14 0.05 20.60 -35.62
CA TRP A 14 -1.10 19.69 -35.57
C TRP A 14 -1.85 19.73 -34.22
N THR A 15 -1.36 20.49 -33.24
CA THR A 15 -2.04 20.69 -31.94
C THR A 15 -3.45 21.30 -32.12
N THR A 16 -3.63 22.14 -33.15
CA THR A 16 -4.88 22.82 -33.49
C THR A 16 -5.56 22.27 -34.75
N ALA A 17 -5.14 21.09 -35.22
CA ALA A 17 -5.80 20.42 -36.35
C ALA A 17 -7.18 19.87 -35.95
N THR A 18 -8.00 19.49 -36.92
CA THR A 18 -9.31 18.89 -36.64
C THR A 18 -9.18 17.51 -35.97
N HIS A 19 -10.21 17.11 -35.22
CA HIS A 19 -10.23 15.81 -34.55
C HIS A 19 -10.02 14.63 -35.51
N GLU A 20 -10.51 14.73 -36.75
CA GLU A 20 -10.32 13.71 -37.79
C GLU A 20 -8.85 13.61 -38.24
N GLU A 21 -8.17 14.74 -38.46
CA GLU A 21 -6.73 14.78 -38.79
C GLU A 21 -5.86 14.27 -37.63
N GLN A 22 -6.22 14.61 -36.39
CA GLN A 22 -5.54 14.09 -35.20
C GLN A 22 -5.76 12.57 -35.06
N MET A 23 -6.98 12.08 -35.25
CA MET A 23 -7.30 10.65 -35.20
C MET A 23 -6.61 9.86 -36.32
N TYR A 24 -6.48 10.44 -37.52
CA TYR A 24 -5.68 9.87 -38.61
C TYR A 24 -4.20 9.72 -38.19
N ARG A 25 -3.58 10.78 -37.67
CA ARG A 25 -2.18 10.75 -37.20
C ARG A 25 -1.96 9.77 -36.05
N VAL A 26 -2.90 9.69 -35.11
CA VAL A 26 -2.87 8.72 -34.00
C VAL A 26 -2.88 7.28 -34.52
N ARG A 27 -3.74 6.96 -35.51
CA ARG A 27 -3.80 5.61 -36.10
C ARG A 27 -2.53 5.25 -36.87
N GLU A 28 -1.98 6.17 -37.67
CA GLU A 28 -0.71 5.91 -38.38
C GLU A 28 0.47 5.73 -37.41
N ALA A 29 0.54 6.52 -36.33
CA ALA A 29 1.54 6.32 -35.27
C ALA A 29 1.34 4.99 -34.52
N ALA A 30 0.09 4.60 -34.24
CA ALA A 30 -0.24 3.33 -33.62
C ALA A 30 0.14 2.12 -34.50
N LYS A 31 -0.02 2.19 -35.82
CA LYS A 31 0.44 1.16 -36.76
C LYS A 31 1.96 1.02 -36.76
N LEU A 32 2.67 2.14 -36.90
CA LEU A 32 4.15 2.16 -36.93
C LEU A 32 4.76 1.60 -35.64
N ALA A 33 4.08 1.74 -34.51
CA ALA A 33 4.48 1.21 -33.20
C ALA A 33 3.90 -0.19 -32.86
N PHE A 34 3.26 -0.89 -33.81
CA PHE A 34 2.58 -2.18 -33.59
C PHE A 34 1.52 -2.17 -32.46
N ALA A 35 0.91 -1.02 -32.21
CA ALA A 35 -0.15 -0.86 -31.21
C ALA A 35 -1.57 -1.09 -31.79
N ASP A 36 -1.77 -0.81 -33.07
CA ASP A 36 -3.10 -0.87 -33.74
C ASP A 36 -3.76 -2.26 -33.56
N GLU A 37 -2.98 -3.35 -33.66
CA GLU A 37 -3.44 -4.73 -33.50
C GLU A 37 -4.16 -5.00 -32.16
N PHE A 38 -3.71 -4.40 -31.06
CA PHE A 38 -4.37 -4.56 -29.76
C PHE A 38 -5.39 -3.47 -29.46
N ILE A 39 -5.21 -2.25 -30.00
CA ILE A 39 -6.16 -1.15 -29.81
C ILE A 39 -7.52 -1.49 -30.44
N VAL A 40 -7.54 -2.10 -31.62
CA VAL A 40 -8.78 -2.55 -32.30
C VAL A 40 -9.55 -3.60 -31.48
N ASN A 41 -8.87 -4.34 -30.59
CA ASN A 41 -9.46 -5.35 -29.71
C ASN A 41 -9.91 -4.80 -28.34
N LEU A 42 -9.82 -3.49 -28.10
CA LEU A 42 -10.37 -2.83 -26.91
C LEU A 42 -11.86 -2.48 -27.09
N PRO A 43 -12.67 -2.40 -26.01
CA PRO A 43 -14.13 -2.24 -26.10
C PRO A 43 -14.60 -1.04 -26.94
N ASP A 44 -13.94 0.11 -26.81
CA ASP A 44 -14.24 1.34 -27.55
C ASP A 44 -13.10 1.69 -28.54
N GLY A 45 -12.27 0.71 -28.91
CA GLY A 45 -11.12 0.91 -29.79
C GLY A 45 -10.16 2.02 -29.30
N CYS A 46 -9.94 3.02 -30.16
CA CYS A 46 -9.15 4.23 -29.83
C CYS A 46 -9.74 5.06 -28.69
N ASP A 47 -11.04 5.00 -28.42
CA ASP A 47 -11.67 5.90 -27.44
C ASP A 47 -11.65 5.31 -26.02
N THR A 48 -11.33 4.01 -25.90
CA THR A 48 -11.23 3.25 -24.63
C THR A 48 -10.43 4.01 -23.57
N ARG A 49 -11.04 4.29 -22.42
CA ARG A 49 -10.37 5.00 -21.32
C ARG A 49 -9.37 4.09 -20.60
N ILE A 50 -8.18 4.63 -20.34
CA ILE A 50 -7.06 3.93 -19.71
C ILE A 50 -6.71 4.68 -18.42
N GLY A 51 -6.96 4.08 -17.25
CA GLY A 51 -6.70 4.70 -15.94
C GLY A 51 -5.22 4.80 -15.57
N GLU A 52 -4.93 5.39 -14.40
CA GLU A 52 -3.62 5.88 -13.90
C GLU A 52 -2.39 4.96 -14.08
N ARG A 53 -2.56 3.64 -14.20
CA ARG A 53 -1.47 2.67 -14.43
C ARG A 53 -1.68 1.76 -15.64
N GLY A 54 -2.70 2.06 -16.46
CA GLY A 54 -3.15 1.26 -17.59
C GLY A 54 -3.40 -0.20 -17.25
N GLY A 55 -4.22 -0.49 -16.24
CA GLY A 55 -4.47 -1.86 -15.76
C GLY A 55 -5.01 -2.84 -16.83
N LEU A 56 -5.58 -2.32 -17.92
CA LEU A 56 -6.06 -3.07 -19.08
C LEU A 56 -4.96 -3.49 -20.08
N LEU A 57 -3.71 -3.01 -19.93
CA LEU A 57 -2.61 -3.23 -20.88
C LEU A 57 -1.39 -3.89 -20.22
N SER A 58 -0.75 -4.80 -20.97
CA SER A 58 0.55 -5.38 -20.61
C SER A 58 1.69 -4.35 -20.67
N GLY A 59 2.84 -4.69 -20.10
CA GLY A 59 4.04 -3.83 -20.15
C GLY A 59 4.47 -3.50 -21.58
N GLY A 60 4.49 -4.50 -22.47
CA GLY A 60 4.85 -4.31 -23.88
C GLY A 60 3.86 -3.40 -24.62
N GLN A 61 2.55 -3.63 -24.41
CA GLN A 61 1.51 -2.78 -24.99
C GLN A 61 1.69 -1.31 -24.56
N LYS A 62 1.97 -1.04 -23.29
CA LYS A 62 2.26 0.31 -22.78
C LYS A 62 3.48 0.95 -23.45
N GLN A 63 4.54 0.20 -23.71
CA GLN A 63 5.71 0.74 -24.43
C GLN A 63 5.43 0.93 -25.92
N CYS A 64 4.61 0.10 -26.58
CA CYS A 64 4.08 0.40 -27.91
C CYS A 64 3.23 1.70 -27.93
N VAL A 65 2.41 1.97 -26.90
CA VAL A 65 1.71 3.27 -26.76
C VAL A 65 2.71 4.42 -26.61
N ALA A 66 3.74 4.26 -25.77
CA ALA A 66 4.77 5.29 -25.56
C ALA A 66 5.60 5.58 -26.82
N ILE A 67 5.85 4.56 -27.67
CA ILE A 67 6.49 4.72 -28.97
C ILE A 67 5.54 5.45 -29.95
N ALA A 68 4.26 5.08 -30.02
CA ALA A 68 3.27 5.79 -30.84
C ALA A 68 3.18 7.28 -30.44
N LEU A 69 3.12 7.55 -29.14
CA LEU A 69 3.15 8.89 -28.54
C LEU A 69 4.40 9.68 -28.93
N SER A 70 5.60 9.07 -28.94
CA SER A 70 6.83 9.80 -29.31
C SER A 70 6.96 10.06 -30.81
N ILE A 71 6.40 9.20 -31.68
CA ILE A 71 6.54 9.34 -33.14
C ILE A 71 5.43 10.14 -33.82
N VAL A 72 4.28 10.40 -33.16
CA VAL A 72 3.10 11.05 -33.75
C VAL A 72 3.38 12.47 -34.28
N ALA A 73 4.27 13.22 -33.62
CA ALA A 73 4.77 14.53 -34.06
C ALA A 73 5.76 14.47 -35.23
N GLN A 74 6.14 13.27 -35.68
CA GLN A 74 7.19 13.02 -36.68
C GLN A 74 8.54 13.71 -36.34
N PRO A 75 9.08 13.60 -35.10
CA PRO A 75 10.36 14.21 -34.74
C PRO A 75 11.53 13.64 -35.57
N LYS A 76 12.48 14.52 -35.91
CA LYS A 76 13.71 14.22 -36.68
C LYS A 76 14.79 13.50 -35.87
N ILE A 77 14.77 13.69 -34.55
CA ILE A 77 15.68 13.06 -33.59
C ILE A 77 14.81 12.25 -32.63
N LEU A 78 15.16 10.98 -32.41
CA LEU A 78 14.45 10.08 -31.52
C LEU A 78 15.37 9.65 -30.37
N LEU A 79 14.91 9.78 -29.13
CA LEU A 79 15.65 9.37 -27.94
C LEU A 79 14.94 8.18 -27.28
N LEU A 80 15.66 7.07 -27.10
CA LEU A 80 15.10 5.82 -26.59
C LEU A 80 15.81 5.40 -25.29
N GLY A 81 15.16 5.62 -24.15
CA GLY A 81 15.66 5.19 -22.84
C GLY A 81 15.07 3.85 -22.41
N GLU A 82 15.90 2.81 -22.37
CA GLU A 82 15.60 1.48 -21.80
C GLU A 82 14.25 0.86 -22.22
N ALA A 83 13.88 1.04 -23.49
CA ALA A 83 12.58 0.67 -24.04
C ALA A 83 12.19 -0.83 -23.94
N THR A 84 13.07 -1.70 -23.46
CA THR A 84 12.81 -3.14 -23.25
C THR A 84 13.22 -3.63 -21.84
N GLY A 85 13.72 -2.76 -20.96
CA GLY A 85 14.38 -3.13 -19.71
C GLY A 85 13.50 -4.00 -18.78
N ALA A 86 12.26 -3.58 -18.57
CA ALA A 86 11.31 -4.22 -17.66
C ALA A 86 10.37 -5.27 -18.32
N LEU A 87 10.63 -5.67 -19.57
CA LEU A 87 9.77 -6.61 -20.31
C LEU A 87 10.27 -8.07 -20.28
N ASP A 88 9.31 -9.00 -20.40
CA ASP A 88 9.53 -10.39 -20.77
C ASP A 88 10.07 -10.51 -22.22
N PRO A 89 10.63 -11.66 -22.62
CA PRO A 89 11.24 -11.82 -23.95
C PRO A 89 10.28 -11.67 -25.12
N HIS A 90 9.01 -12.07 -24.98
CA HIS A 90 8.03 -12.05 -26.07
C HIS A 90 7.52 -10.62 -26.30
N ALA A 91 7.09 -9.93 -25.24
CA ALA A 91 6.73 -8.52 -25.30
C ALA A 91 7.92 -7.65 -25.71
N GLY A 92 9.12 -7.95 -25.20
CA GLY A 92 10.37 -7.29 -25.58
C GLY A 92 10.67 -7.38 -27.08
N GLY A 93 10.42 -8.53 -27.71
CA GLY A 93 10.58 -8.71 -29.15
C GLY A 93 9.58 -7.90 -30.00
N ILE A 94 8.36 -7.65 -29.50
CA ILE A 94 7.37 -6.79 -30.17
C ILE A 94 7.79 -5.32 -30.03
N VAL A 95 8.16 -4.88 -28.82
CA VAL A 95 8.58 -3.51 -28.56
C VAL A 95 9.91 -3.17 -29.25
N GLN A 96 10.81 -4.14 -29.43
CA GLN A 96 12.00 -3.96 -30.26
C GLN A 96 11.61 -3.68 -31.72
N LYS A 97 10.72 -4.48 -32.33
CA LYS A 97 10.24 -4.23 -33.70
C LYS A 97 9.57 -2.86 -33.84
N ALA A 98 8.81 -2.42 -32.83
CA ALA A 98 8.23 -1.07 -32.79
C ALA A 98 9.31 0.02 -32.70
N SER A 99 10.35 -0.19 -31.91
CA SER A 99 11.52 0.68 -31.80
C SER A 99 12.29 0.76 -33.13
N ASP A 100 12.58 -0.37 -33.77
CA ASP A 100 13.30 -0.44 -35.04
C ASP A 100 12.49 0.22 -36.17
N SER A 101 11.17 0.00 -36.17
CA SER A 101 10.21 0.65 -37.07
C SER A 101 10.19 2.18 -36.88
N ALA A 102 10.10 2.64 -35.63
CA ALA A 102 10.13 4.05 -35.25
C ALA A 102 11.46 4.75 -35.60
N SER A 103 12.57 4.02 -35.58
CA SER A 103 13.93 4.54 -35.79
C SER A 103 14.28 4.79 -37.27
N LYS A 104 13.53 4.22 -38.21
CA LYS A 104 13.75 4.41 -39.65
C LYS A 104 13.62 5.88 -40.05
N ASP A 105 14.53 6.32 -40.92
CA ASP A 105 14.63 7.68 -41.46
C ASP A 105 14.79 8.79 -40.39
N ARG A 106 15.31 8.45 -39.20
CA ARG A 106 15.53 9.38 -38.07
C ARG A 106 16.90 9.22 -37.42
N THR A 107 17.46 10.32 -36.93
CA THR A 107 18.65 10.28 -36.08
C THR A 107 18.26 9.76 -34.70
N THR A 108 18.54 8.48 -34.43
CA THR A 108 18.11 7.80 -33.21
C THR A 108 19.27 7.61 -32.23
N ILE A 109 19.07 7.98 -30.96
CA ILE A 109 20.01 7.74 -29.87
C ILE A 109 19.34 6.83 -28.84
N ALA A 110 19.82 5.61 -28.72
CA ALA A 110 19.32 4.61 -27.78
C ALA A 110 20.26 4.40 -26.59
N ILE A 111 19.70 4.35 -25.39
CA ILE A 111 20.37 4.00 -24.13
C ILE A 111 19.71 2.71 -23.64
N ALA A 112 20.48 1.64 -23.47
CA ALA A 112 19.96 0.34 -23.04
C ALA A 112 20.84 -0.34 -21.98
N HIS A 113 20.22 -0.82 -20.90
CA HIS A 113 20.86 -1.73 -19.95
C HIS A 113 20.87 -3.19 -20.45
N LYS A 114 19.91 -3.59 -21.29
CA LYS A 114 19.93 -4.90 -21.97
C LYS A 114 20.81 -4.79 -23.24
N LEU A 115 22.05 -5.25 -23.16
CA LEU A 115 23.03 -5.11 -24.27
C LEU A 115 22.60 -5.79 -25.59
N ALA A 116 21.63 -6.70 -25.54
CA ALA A 116 21.01 -7.31 -26.71
C ALA A 116 20.36 -6.27 -27.65
N THR A 117 19.76 -5.20 -27.12
CA THR A 117 19.01 -4.20 -27.92
C THR A 117 19.87 -3.06 -28.45
N ILE A 118 21.19 -3.13 -28.25
CA ILE A 118 22.19 -2.22 -28.84
C ILE A 118 23.28 -2.98 -29.62
N ARG A 119 23.11 -4.29 -29.82
CA ARG A 119 24.04 -5.13 -30.60
C ARG A 119 24.18 -4.64 -32.04
N ASP A 120 23.05 -4.29 -32.65
CA ASP A 120 22.93 -4.00 -34.07
C ASP A 120 22.91 -2.48 -34.35
N ALA A 121 23.32 -1.67 -33.37
CA ALA A 121 23.50 -0.23 -33.53
C ALA A 121 24.79 0.09 -34.29
N ASP A 122 24.72 1.01 -35.26
CA ASP A 122 25.85 1.38 -36.15
C ASP A 122 27.10 1.79 -35.37
N ASN A 123 26.90 2.49 -34.24
CA ASN A 123 27.95 3.04 -33.41
C ASN A 123 27.52 3.08 -31.93
N ILE A 124 28.09 2.19 -31.12
CA ILE A 124 27.90 2.16 -29.66
C ILE A 124 28.92 3.10 -29.02
N VAL A 125 28.49 3.92 -28.06
CA VAL A 125 29.33 4.85 -27.30
C VAL A 125 29.33 4.44 -25.84
N VAL A 126 30.52 4.27 -25.26
CA VAL A 126 30.72 3.72 -23.92
C VAL A 126 31.26 4.80 -23.01
N MET A 127 30.49 5.17 -21.98
CA MET A 127 30.83 6.28 -21.08
C MET A 127 31.22 5.79 -19.68
N ASN A 128 32.24 6.41 -19.10
CA ASN A 128 32.69 6.18 -17.73
C ASN A 128 33.05 7.52 -17.08
N LYS A 129 32.56 7.78 -15.86
CA LYS A 129 32.81 9.04 -15.11
C LYS A 129 32.67 10.32 -15.96
N GLY A 130 31.66 10.37 -16.83
CA GLY A 130 31.36 11.53 -17.68
C GLY A 130 32.26 11.71 -18.92
N ARG A 131 33.11 10.73 -19.28
CA ARG A 131 33.90 10.73 -20.52
C ARG A 131 33.56 9.51 -21.38
N ILE A 132 33.66 9.66 -22.70
CA ILE A 132 33.69 8.52 -23.62
C ILE A 132 35.02 7.78 -23.40
N VAL A 133 34.97 6.47 -23.23
CA VAL A 133 36.16 5.61 -23.04
C VAL A 133 36.36 4.66 -24.22
N GLU A 134 35.28 4.07 -24.72
CA GLU A 134 35.31 3.26 -25.94
C GLU A 134 34.17 3.69 -26.88
N GLN A 135 34.38 3.51 -28.19
CA GLN A 135 33.38 3.77 -29.23
C GLN A 135 33.59 2.82 -30.41
N GLY A 136 32.51 2.31 -30.99
CA GLY A 136 32.53 1.47 -32.18
C GLY A 136 31.37 0.46 -32.25
N CYS A 137 31.41 -0.45 -33.21
CA CYS A 137 30.41 -1.52 -33.34
C CYS A 137 30.58 -2.60 -32.26
N HIS A 138 29.50 -3.32 -31.94
CA HIS A 138 29.46 -4.35 -30.87
C HIS A 138 30.63 -5.35 -30.90
N SER A 139 30.96 -5.88 -32.09
CA SER A 139 32.08 -6.80 -32.31
C SER A 139 33.41 -6.28 -31.77
N ASN A 140 33.67 -4.99 -31.99
CA ASN A 140 34.96 -4.36 -31.69
C ASN A 140 35.08 -4.07 -30.20
N LEU A 141 33.98 -3.66 -29.57
CA LEU A 141 33.91 -3.32 -28.15
C LEU A 141 33.96 -4.56 -27.23
N VAL A 142 33.33 -5.66 -27.64
CA VAL A 142 33.43 -6.93 -26.92
C VAL A 142 34.84 -7.52 -27.05
N ALA A 143 35.43 -7.49 -28.26
CA ALA A 143 36.80 -7.96 -28.48
C ALA A 143 37.86 -7.14 -27.71
N ALA A 144 37.60 -5.85 -27.45
CA ALA A 144 38.50 -4.98 -26.69
C ALA A 144 38.50 -5.24 -25.16
N GLY A 145 37.57 -6.03 -24.62
CA GLY A 145 37.53 -6.37 -23.18
C GLY A 145 37.36 -5.18 -22.22
N GLY A 146 36.80 -4.07 -22.74
CA GLY A 146 36.83 -2.75 -22.13
C GLY A 146 35.84 -2.51 -20.99
N THR A 147 35.52 -1.24 -20.76
CA THR A 147 34.47 -0.77 -19.86
C THR A 147 33.10 -1.29 -20.28
N TYR A 148 32.83 -1.42 -21.59
CA TYR A 148 31.58 -1.98 -22.11
C TYR A 148 31.33 -3.38 -21.54
N ALA A 149 32.34 -4.25 -21.56
CA ALA A 149 32.29 -5.61 -21.01
C ALA A 149 32.13 -5.65 -19.48
N LYS A 150 32.47 -4.55 -18.78
CA LYS A 150 32.35 -4.42 -17.31
C LYS A 150 31.02 -3.79 -16.88
N LEU A 151 30.44 -2.92 -17.72
CA LEU A 151 29.09 -2.36 -17.53
C LEU A 151 27.99 -3.42 -17.67
N VAL A 152 28.29 -4.59 -18.26
CA VAL A 152 27.45 -5.80 -18.20
C VAL A 152 27.19 -6.25 -16.74
N GLN A 153 27.99 -5.83 -15.76
CA GLN A 153 28.13 -6.53 -14.49
C GLN A 153 27.59 -5.80 -13.23
N ALA A 154 27.25 -4.50 -13.26
CA ALA A 154 26.72 -3.77 -12.07
C ALA A 154 26.07 -2.40 -12.35
N GLN A 155 24.99 -2.02 -11.62
CA GLN A 155 24.38 -0.66 -11.55
C GLN A 155 23.40 -0.46 -10.35
N ASN A 156 22.93 0.78 -10.10
CA ASN A 156 21.93 1.30 -9.10
C ASN A 156 22.38 1.45 -7.61
N LEU A 157 21.90 2.38 -6.73
CA LEU A 157 20.85 3.46 -6.78
C LEU A 157 21.12 4.66 -5.77
N SER A 158 20.12 5.44 -5.26
CA SER A 158 20.25 6.85 -4.73
C SER A 158 19.18 7.41 -3.70
N VAL A 159 19.20 8.73 -3.35
CA VAL A 159 18.17 9.67 -2.70
C VAL A 159 17.81 9.51 -1.16
N ASN A 160 17.12 10.37 -0.33
CA ASN A 160 16.40 11.70 -0.35
C ASN A 160 16.15 12.34 1.10
N HIS A 161 15.38 13.45 1.25
CA HIS A 161 14.64 14.04 2.46
C HIS A 161 15.40 15.00 3.45
N ASN A 162 14.85 15.87 4.37
CA ASN A 162 13.53 16.40 4.89
C ASN A 162 13.77 17.67 5.81
N ASN A 163 12.89 18.42 6.55
CA ASN A 163 11.45 18.87 6.58
C ASN A 163 11.17 19.87 7.81
N GLN A 164 9.90 20.28 8.11
CA GLN A 164 9.25 20.63 9.44
C GLN A 164 8.82 22.08 9.90
N SER A 165 7.97 22.16 10.97
CA SER A 165 7.08 23.27 11.46
C SER A 165 6.41 23.04 12.87
N ASP A 166 5.93 24.08 13.59
CA ASP A 166 5.24 24.13 14.95
C ASP A 166 4.22 25.34 15.03
N ASP A 167 3.39 25.81 16.02
CA ASP A 167 2.91 25.66 17.46
C ASP A 167 1.62 26.59 17.65
N GLY A 168 0.75 26.80 18.69
CA GLY A 168 0.47 26.42 20.12
C GLY A 168 -0.72 27.23 20.77
N ALA A 169 -1.29 26.90 21.97
CA ALA A 169 -2.44 27.63 22.66
C ALA A 169 -2.56 27.45 24.24
N VAL A 170 -3.51 28.13 24.97
CA VAL A 170 -3.45 28.43 26.45
C VAL A 170 -4.79 28.34 27.27
N ASP A 171 -4.73 28.27 28.64
CA ASP A 171 -5.73 27.73 29.62
C ASP A 171 -6.16 28.70 30.81
N PRO A 172 -7.21 28.43 31.65
CA PRO A 172 -8.05 29.49 32.30
C PRO A 172 -7.81 29.86 33.79
N GLY A 173 -6.98 29.16 34.57
CA GLY A 173 -6.87 29.37 36.04
C GLY A 173 -6.54 30.80 36.51
N GLN A 174 -6.01 31.61 35.59
CA GLN A 174 -5.70 33.03 35.73
C GLN A 174 -6.91 33.88 36.18
N ILE A 175 -8.14 33.45 35.86
CA ILE A 175 -9.38 34.22 36.09
C ILE A 175 -9.71 34.41 37.57
N LEU A 176 -9.46 33.40 38.43
CA LEU A 176 -9.80 33.49 39.85
C LEU A 176 -8.99 34.59 40.56
N LEU A 177 -7.68 34.66 40.29
CA LEU A 177 -6.83 35.72 40.82
C LEU A 177 -7.07 37.06 40.12
N LEU A 178 -7.49 37.07 38.84
CA LEU A 178 -7.84 38.32 38.14
C LEU A 178 -9.01 39.04 38.83
N ALA A 179 -9.99 38.28 39.33
CA ALA A 179 -11.10 38.82 40.12
C ALA A 179 -10.66 39.41 41.49
N THR A 180 -9.55 38.94 42.07
CA THR A 180 -9.01 39.49 43.33
C THR A 180 -8.07 40.67 43.11
N VAL A 181 -7.36 40.75 41.98
CA VAL A 181 -6.60 41.95 41.58
C VAL A 181 -7.50 43.18 41.58
N MET A 182 -8.72 43.07 41.04
CA MET A 182 -9.68 44.17 40.97
C MET A 182 -10.21 44.62 42.35
N SER A 183 -10.12 43.81 43.41
CA SER A 183 -10.48 44.21 44.79
C SER A 183 -9.30 44.78 45.60
N ALA A 184 -8.06 44.64 45.11
CA ALA A 184 -6.90 45.27 45.73
C ALA A 184 -6.86 46.78 45.44
N PHE A 185 -7.25 47.19 44.22
CA PHE A 185 -7.29 48.60 43.79
C PHE A 185 -8.36 49.46 44.48
N THR A 186 -9.33 48.85 45.17
CA THR A 186 -10.39 49.57 45.92
C THR A 186 -10.17 49.57 47.44
N ALA A 187 -9.09 48.95 47.92
CA ALA A 187 -8.73 48.90 49.34
C ALA A 187 -7.75 50.04 49.72
N PRO A 188 -7.69 50.48 50.99
CA PRO A 188 -6.68 51.45 51.43
C PRO A 188 -5.24 50.87 51.34
N ASP A 189 -5.07 49.57 51.60
CA ASP A 189 -3.76 48.90 51.68
C ASP A 189 -3.26 48.35 50.32
N MET A 190 -3.47 49.10 49.23
CA MET A 190 -3.30 48.63 47.84
C MET A 190 -1.99 47.88 47.60
N VAL A 191 -0.86 48.44 48.06
CA VAL A 191 0.49 47.90 47.80
C VAL A 191 0.72 46.56 48.49
N GLN A 192 0.29 46.40 49.75
CA GLN A 192 0.47 45.14 50.48
C GLN A 192 -0.42 44.03 49.90
N ARG A 193 -1.67 44.35 49.54
CA ARG A 193 -2.60 43.41 48.91
C ARG A 193 -2.16 43.02 47.50
N GLY A 194 -1.68 43.97 46.71
CA GLY A 194 -1.12 43.73 45.37
C GLY A 194 0.08 42.79 45.41
N ASN A 195 1.04 43.04 46.31
CA ASN A 195 2.20 42.16 46.49
C ASN A 195 1.79 40.73 46.91
N PHE A 196 0.80 40.59 47.80
CA PHE A 196 0.29 39.29 48.23
C PHE A 196 -0.38 38.52 47.08
N ILE A 197 -1.20 39.19 46.25
CA ILE A 197 -1.87 38.56 45.10
C ILE A 197 -0.85 38.21 43.99
N SER A 198 0.15 39.05 43.76
CA SER A 198 1.25 38.75 42.83
C SER A 198 2.07 37.54 43.28
N LEU A 199 2.36 37.41 44.57
CA LEU A 199 2.98 36.20 45.14
C LEU A 199 2.06 34.97 44.98
N MET A 200 0.74 35.14 45.13
CA MET A 200 -0.23 34.06 44.92
C MET A 200 -0.27 33.57 43.47
N TYR A 201 -0.13 34.46 42.48
CA TYR A 201 0.04 34.06 41.07
C TYR A 201 1.30 33.21 40.87
N PHE A 202 2.42 33.57 41.50
CA PHE A 202 3.67 32.81 41.40
C PHE A 202 3.55 31.41 42.05
N VAL A 203 2.95 31.32 43.23
CA VAL A 203 2.67 30.03 43.90
C VAL A 203 1.71 29.17 43.07
N MET A 204 0.68 29.78 42.48
CA MET A 204 -0.26 29.10 41.59
C MET A 204 0.44 28.59 40.31
N ALA A 205 1.35 29.36 39.72
CA ALA A 205 2.13 28.94 38.56
C ALA A 205 3.05 27.73 38.87
N LEU A 206 3.69 27.71 40.04
CA LEU A 206 4.46 26.53 40.50
C LEU A 206 3.56 25.31 40.71
N GLY A 207 2.36 25.50 41.26
CA GLY A 207 1.34 24.45 41.36
C GLY A 207 0.93 23.91 39.99
N TYR A 208 0.69 24.80 39.01
CA TYR A 208 0.37 24.41 37.65
C TYR A 208 1.49 23.64 36.96
N ILE A 209 2.74 24.07 37.06
CA ILE A 209 3.89 23.34 36.51
C ILE A 209 3.91 21.91 37.03
N LEU A 210 3.70 21.70 38.33
CA LEU A 210 3.67 20.37 38.94
C LEU A 210 2.46 19.53 38.49
N VAL A 211 1.26 20.13 38.39
CA VAL A 211 0.04 19.43 37.97
C VAL A 211 0.08 19.06 36.49
N TYR A 212 0.39 20.00 35.59
CA TYR A 212 0.51 19.71 34.15
C TYR A 212 1.67 18.74 33.86
N PHE A 213 2.78 18.79 34.59
CA PHE A 213 3.86 17.83 34.43
C PHE A 213 3.41 16.41 34.81
N ILE A 214 2.78 16.23 35.98
CA ILE A 214 2.28 14.91 36.41
C ILE A 214 1.20 14.40 35.46
N MET A 215 0.26 15.25 35.05
CA MET A 215 -0.84 14.88 34.16
C MET A 215 -0.36 14.55 32.75
N GLY A 216 0.48 15.40 32.14
CA GLY A 216 1.07 15.16 30.83
C GLY A 216 1.98 13.93 30.80
N TRP A 217 2.79 13.71 31.85
CA TRP A 217 3.58 12.49 32.00
C TRP A 217 2.70 11.25 32.09
N ALA A 218 1.65 11.28 32.93
CA ALA A 218 0.73 10.17 33.08
C ALA A 218 0.01 9.83 31.77
N THR A 219 -0.54 10.82 31.06
CA THR A 219 -1.25 10.57 29.80
C THR A 219 -0.31 10.15 28.68
N ASN A 220 0.90 10.72 28.55
CA ASN A 220 1.89 10.26 27.57
C ASN A 220 2.30 8.79 27.84
N VAL A 221 2.55 8.40 29.09
CA VAL A 221 2.84 6.99 29.44
C VAL A 221 1.66 6.07 29.09
N ILE A 222 0.42 6.47 29.38
CA ILE A 222 -0.78 5.70 29.00
C ILE A 222 -0.89 5.58 27.47
N SER A 223 -0.74 6.69 26.76
CA SER A 223 -0.88 6.75 25.30
C SER A 223 0.18 5.93 24.58
N GLN A 224 1.45 6.09 24.93
CA GLN A 224 2.55 5.32 24.33
C GLN A 224 2.42 3.81 24.63
N THR A 225 1.94 3.45 25.82
CA THR A 225 1.64 2.04 26.16
C THR A 225 0.48 1.49 25.32
N LEU A 226 -0.60 2.26 25.15
CA LEU A 226 -1.76 1.85 24.34
C LEU A 226 -1.41 1.78 22.85
N GLY A 227 -0.67 2.77 22.33
CA GLY A 227 -0.18 2.80 20.95
C GLY A 227 0.77 1.63 20.65
N GLN A 228 1.65 1.26 21.59
CA GLN A 228 2.47 0.05 21.47
C GLN A 228 1.59 -1.21 21.41
N LYS A 229 0.60 -1.35 22.30
CA LYS A 229 -0.32 -2.49 22.33
C LYS A 229 -1.12 -2.59 21.02
N PHE A 230 -1.70 -1.48 20.57
CA PHE A 230 -2.51 -1.42 19.35
C PHE A 230 -1.68 -1.73 18.10
N ARG A 231 -0.44 -1.21 17.98
CA ARG A 231 0.49 -1.59 16.90
C ARG A 231 0.77 -3.11 16.88
N GLN A 232 0.92 -3.74 18.05
CA GLN A 232 1.14 -5.18 18.15
C GLN A 232 -0.10 -6.01 17.79
N GLU A 233 -1.29 -5.58 18.23
CA GLU A 233 -2.56 -6.28 17.98
C GLU A 233 -2.99 -6.11 16.51
N LEU A 234 -2.94 -4.90 15.96
CA LEU A 234 -3.21 -4.62 14.56
C LEU A 234 -2.25 -5.37 13.61
N LEU A 235 -0.94 -5.39 13.90
CA LEU A 235 0.02 -6.18 13.12
C LEU A 235 -0.26 -7.68 13.24
N ARG A 236 -0.51 -8.19 14.45
CA ARG A 236 -0.87 -9.59 14.68
C ARG A 236 -2.10 -10.00 13.89
N ASP A 237 -3.09 -9.13 13.79
CA ASP A 237 -4.39 -9.46 13.20
C ASP A 237 -4.43 -9.21 11.69
N ILE A 238 -3.61 -8.30 11.16
CA ILE A 238 -3.25 -8.27 9.73
C ILE A 238 -2.55 -9.58 9.35
N LEU A 239 -1.59 -10.06 10.15
CA LEU A 239 -0.88 -11.33 9.91
C LEU A 239 -1.76 -12.59 10.05
N LYS A 240 -2.98 -12.47 10.61
CA LYS A 240 -3.99 -13.55 10.63
C LYS A 240 -4.86 -13.61 9.37
N GLN A 241 -4.93 -12.56 8.55
CA GLN A 241 -5.89 -12.48 7.44
C GLN A 241 -5.63 -13.55 6.36
N ASP A 242 -6.66 -13.88 5.58
CA ASP A 242 -6.52 -14.77 4.42
C ASP A 242 -5.90 -14.05 3.21
N LEU A 243 -5.47 -14.80 2.19
CA LEU A 243 -4.78 -14.17 1.04
C LEU A 243 -5.71 -13.24 0.26
N ARG A 244 -7.03 -13.52 0.28
CA ARG A 244 -8.09 -12.65 -0.26
C ARG A 244 -8.11 -11.23 0.34
N PHE A 245 -7.55 -11.03 1.53
CA PHE A 245 -7.35 -9.68 2.08
C PHE A 245 -6.20 -8.96 1.38
N PHE A 246 -5.07 -9.62 1.18
CA PHE A 246 -3.85 -9.05 0.59
C PHE A 246 -3.95 -8.87 -0.94
N ASP A 247 -4.76 -9.67 -1.62
CA ASP A 247 -4.99 -9.54 -3.07
C ASP A 247 -5.76 -8.25 -3.44
N ARG A 248 -6.40 -7.57 -2.49
CA ARG A 248 -7.18 -6.36 -2.76
C ARG A 248 -6.25 -5.20 -3.15
N PRO A 249 -6.57 -4.41 -4.20
CA PRO A 249 -5.72 -3.31 -4.64
C PRO A 249 -5.53 -2.21 -3.58
N GLU A 250 -6.45 -2.10 -2.61
CA GLU A 250 -6.36 -1.21 -1.44
C GLU A 250 -5.29 -1.65 -0.41
N ASN A 251 -4.96 -2.93 -0.38
CA ASN A 251 -4.19 -3.59 0.69
C ASN A 251 -2.75 -3.91 0.27
N THR A 252 -2.15 -3.02 -0.53
CA THR A 252 -0.72 -3.06 -0.85
C THR A 252 0.13 -3.03 0.42
N VAL A 253 1.36 -3.54 0.35
CA VAL A 253 2.31 -3.49 1.49
C VAL A 253 2.49 -2.05 2.00
N GLY A 254 2.64 -1.07 1.10
CA GLY A 254 2.79 0.34 1.48
C GLY A 254 1.56 0.93 2.19
N SER A 255 0.34 0.65 1.68
CA SER A 255 -0.89 1.13 2.32
C SER A 255 -1.20 0.39 3.63
N LEU A 256 -0.82 -0.87 3.79
CA LEU A 256 -0.93 -1.59 5.06
C LEU A 256 0.09 -1.08 6.09
N THR A 257 1.35 -0.87 5.72
CA THR A 257 2.36 -0.26 6.61
C THR A 257 1.92 1.15 7.03
N SER A 258 1.48 1.98 6.09
CA SER A 258 0.96 3.32 6.36
C SER A 258 -0.25 3.28 7.31
N ARG A 259 -1.22 2.35 7.12
CA ARG A 259 -2.36 2.18 8.03
C ARG A 259 -1.95 1.72 9.44
N ILE A 260 -0.92 0.88 9.58
CA ILE A 260 -0.40 0.46 10.90
C ILE A 260 0.20 1.65 11.65
N GLU A 261 0.89 2.53 10.93
CA GLU A 261 1.46 3.76 11.48
C GLU A 261 0.37 4.79 11.80
N SER A 262 -0.45 5.17 10.81
CA SER A 262 -1.46 6.22 10.91
C SER A 262 -2.57 5.92 11.91
N ASN A 263 -3.09 4.68 11.96
CA ASN A 263 -4.21 4.37 12.85
C ASN A 263 -3.73 4.32 14.31
N ALA A 264 -2.52 3.82 14.55
CA ALA A 264 -1.91 3.87 15.87
C ALA A 264 -1.52 5.31 16.26
N GLN A 265 -1.06 6.11 15.30
CA GLN A 265 -0.73 7.52 15.52
C GLN A 265 -1.98 8.33 15.90
N ALA A 266 -3.09 8.18 15.18
CA ALA A 266 -4.36 8.82 15.50
C ALA A 266 -4.91 8.41 16.88
N ILE A 267 -4.72 7.16 17.30
CA ILE A 267 -5.05 6.72 18.67
C ILE A 267 -4.09 7.36 19.70
N THR A 268 -2.81 7.53 19.35
CA THR A 268 -1.81 8.16 20.23
C THR A 268 -2.16 9.64 20.45
N GLU A 269 -2.47 10.37 19.38
CA GLU A 269 -2.89 11.78 19.38
C GLU A 269 -4.21 11.99 20.15
N LEU A 270 -5.20 11.12 19.90
CA LEU A 270 -6.47 11.10 20.64
C LEU A 270 -6.26 10.91 22.15
N MET A 271 -5.30 10.07 22.55
CA MET A 271 -5.05 9.78 23.96
C MET A 271 -4.18 10.86 24.63
N GLU A 272 -3.12 11.38 24.00
CA GLU A 272 -2.16 12.27 24.65
C GLU A 272 -2.78 13.59 25.13
N LEU A 273 -3.36 14.38 24.21
CA LEU A 273 -3.90 15.70 24.53
C LEU A 273 -5.42 15.71 24.63
N ASN A 274 -6.13 15.02 23.74
CA ASN A 274 -7.59 15.22 23.65
C ASN A 274 -8.34 14.62 24.86
N VAL A 275 -7.98 13.44 25.34
CA VAL A 275 -8.52 12.89 26.61
C VAL A 275 -8.12 13.74 27.83
N THR A 276 -6.90 14.28 27.84
CA THR A 276 -6.40 15.20 28.89
C THR A 276 -7.27 16.46 28.96
N LEU A 277 -7.51 17.11 27.82
CA LEU A 277 -8.36 18.30 27.68
C LEU A 277 -9.81 18.00 28.06
N CYS A 278 -10.40 16.90 27.59
CA CYS A 278 -11.74 16.45 27.97
C CYS A 278 -11.93 16.31 29.49
N LEU A 279 -10.91 15.81 30.20
CA LEU A 279 -10.97 15.68 31.65
C LEU A 279 -10.80 17.02 32.37
N MET A 280 -9.85 17.86 31.93
CA MET A 280 -9.61 19.19 32.50
C MET A 280 -10.85 20.08 32.39
N ALA A 281 -11.44 20.14 31.21
CA ALA A 281 -12.61 20.93 30.88
C ALA A 281 -13.84 20.49 31.70
N LEU A 282 -14.18 19.20 31.71
CA LEU A 282 -15.29 18.67 32.53
C LEU A 282 -15.13 19.04 34.02
N ILE A 283 -13.90 18.99 34.56
CA ILE A 283 -13.59 19.43 35.93
C ILE A 283 -13.76 20.95 36.07
N ASN A 284 -13.31 21.74 35.09
CA ASN A 284 -13.42 23.19 35.04
C ASN A 284 -14.88 23.68 35.02
N VAL A 285 -15.75 23.15 34.15
CA VAL A 285 -17.19 23.51 34.12
C VAL A 285 -17.92 23.09 35.39
N LEU A 286 -17.60 21.93 35.96
CA LEU A 286 -18.17 21.52 37.26
C LEU A 286 -17.71 22.45 38.40
N ALA A 287 -16.41 22.75 38.48
CA ALA A 287 -15.85 23.62 39.50
C ALA A 287 -16.35 25.07 39.39
N SER A 288 -16.39 25.63 38.18
CA SER A 288 -16.87 27.00 37.93
C SER A 288 -18.37 27.14 38.20
N SER A 289 -19.18 26.14 37.85
CA SER A 289 -20.62 26.08 38.17
C SER A 289 -20.88 26.02 39.67
N ILE A 290 -20.17 25.14 40.40
CA ILE A 290 -20.28 25.01 41.86
C ILE A 290 -19.85 26.31 42.55
N LEU A 291 -18.70 26.88 42.15
CA LEU A 291 -18.19 28.13 42.72
C LEU A 291 -19.14 29.31 42.46
N SER A 292 -19.70 29.40 41.26
CA SER A 292 -20.66 30.44 40.88
C SER A 292 -21.93 30.42 41.73
N ILE A 293 -22.54 29.23 41.90
CA ILE A 293 -23.73 29.06 42.75
C ILE A 293 -23.41 29.33 44.23
N ALA A 294 -22.23 28.90 44.71
CA ALA A 294 -21.81 29.10 46.09
C ALA A 294 -21.52 30.57 46.45
N VAL A 295 -20.95 31.35 45.52
CA VAL A 295 -20.64 32.78 45.73
C VAL A 295 -21.87 33.66 45.48
N SER A 296 -22.75 33.31 44.53
CA SER A 296 -23.98 34.05 44.28
C SER A 296 -25.07 33.18 43.64
N TRP A 297 -25.91 32.55 44.46
CA TRP A 297 -26.99 31.67 43.96
C TRP A 297 -27.93 32.35 42.94
N LYS A 298 -28.25 33.64 43.12
CA LYS A 298 -29.13 34.40 42.18
C LYS A 298 -28.52 34.61 40.79
N LEU A 299 -27.20 34.70 40.70
CA LEU A 299 -26.48 34.92 39.44
C LEU A 299 -26.00 33.59 38.84
N GLY A 300 -25.51 32.68 39.68
CA GLY A 300 -25.07 31.35 39.29
C GLY A 300 -26.20 30.46 38.77
N LEU A 301 -27.41 30.52 39.34
CA LEU A 301 -28.55 29.81 38.75
C LEU A 301 -28.87 30.31 37.33
N VAL A 302 -28.80 31.62 37.08
CA VAL A 302 -29.02 32.18 35.74
C VAL A 302 -27.89 31.77 34.78
N GLY A 303 -26.64 31.86 35.21
CA GLY A 303 -25.50 31.44 34.40
C GLY A 303 -25.51 29.93 34.06
N VAL A 304 -25.78 29.07 35.05
CA VAL A 304 -25.73 27.61 34.89
C VAL A 304 -26.97 27.05 34.17
N PHE A 305 -28.18 27.59 34.38
CA PHE A 305 -29.38 27.06 33.74
C PHE A 305 -29.82 27.80 32.47
N ALA A 306 -29.48 29.08 32.29
CA ALA A 306 -29.82 29.85 31.08
C ALA A 306 -28.61 30.18 30.19
N GLY A 307 -27.39 30.23 30.73
CA GLY A 307 -26.16 30.48 29.96
C GLY A 307 -25.49 29.21 29.42
N MET A 308 -25.17 28.26 30.29
CA MET A 308 -24.38 27.07 29.91
C MET A 308 -25.02 26.17 28.83
N PRO A 309 -26.32 25.82 28.86
CA PRO A 309 -26.86 24.88 27.87
C PRO A 309 -26.85 25.44 26.44
N PRO A 310 -27.21 26.72 26.17
CA PRO A 310 -27.00 27.33 24.86
C PRO A 310 -25.51 27.45 24.46
N LEU A 311 -24.61 27.75 25.39
CA LEU A 311 -23.17 27.88 25.12
C LEU A 311 -22.55 26.56 24.63
N LEU A 312 -22.77 25.48 25.38
CA LEU A 312 -22.28 24.14 25.03
C LEU A 312 -22.94 23.60 23.76
N LEU A 313 -24.23 23.88 23.54
CA LEU A 313 -24.92 23.52 22.29
C LEU A 313 -24.38 24.30 21.09
N SER A 314 -24.04 25.57 21.27
CA SER A 314 -23.41 26.42 20.25
C SER A 314 -22.02 25.89 19.88
N GLY A 315 -21.19 25.58 20.88
CA GLY A 315 -19.88 24.95 20.70
C GLY A 315 -19.94 23.63 19.94
N TYR A 316 -20.85 22.73 20.34
CA TYR A 316 -21.07 21.46 19.62
C TYR A 316 -21.52 21.69 18.18
N ALA A 317 -22.43 22.63 17.93
CA ALA A 317 -22.89 22.97 16.59
C ALA A 317 -21.75 23.54 15.73
N CYS A 318 -20.93 24.44 16.29
CA CYS A 318 -19.76 25.03 15.63
C CYS A 318 -18.80 23.94 15.14
N ILE A 319 -18.39 23.02 16.01
CA ILE A 319 -17.48 21.90 15.68
C ILE A 319 -18.10 20.97 14.65
N ARG A 320 -19.41 20.69 14.72
CA ARG A 320 -20.11 19.86 13.73
C ARG A 320 -20.25 20.54 12.36
N ILE A 321 -20.30 21.86 12.34
CA ILE A 321 -20.30 22.68 11.13
C ILE A 321 -18.91 22.70 10.50
N GLU A 322 -17.87 22.91 11.31
CA GLU A 322 -16.45 22.98 10.94
C GLU A 322 -15.90 21.63 10.45
N THR A 323 -16.02 20.55 11.24
CA THR A 323 -15.58 19.20 10.81
C THR A 323 -16.31 18.68 9.57
N LYS A 324 -17.54 19.16 9.30
CA LYS A 324 -18.22 18.90 8.04
C LYS A 324 -17.71 19.80 6.91
N MET A 325 -17.42 21.07 7.18
CA MET A 325 -16.83 22.01 6.23
C MET A 325 -15.55 21.44 5.63
N ASP A 326 -14.62 21.02 6.48
CA ASP A 326 -13.31 20.52 6.06
C ASP A 326 -13.46 19.26 5.20
N ALA A 327 -14.32 18.32 5.60
CA ALA A 327 -14.62 17.12 4.80
C ALA A 327 -15.28 17.45 3.44
N ASP A 328 -16.23 18.39 3.39
CA ASP A 328 -16.89 18.83 2.15
C ASP A 328 -15.96 19.70 1.26
N ILE A 329 -14.91 20.31 1.83
CA ILE A 329 -13.84 21.03 1.12
C ILE A 329 -12.82 20.04 0.55
N ASP A 330 -12.22 19.20 1.39
CA ASP A 330 -11.20 18.22 1.01
C ASP A 330 -11.69 17.28 -0.08
N ALA A 331 -12.95 16.84 -0.01
CA ALA A 331 -13.57 16.03 -1.05
C ALA A 331 -13.58 16.72 -2.44
N LYS A 332 -13.68 18.05 -2.49
CA LYS A 332 -13.64 18.84 -3.75
C LYS A 332 -12.20 19.10 -4.21
N PHE A 333 -11.29 19.43 -3.29
CA PHE A 333 -9.89 19.69 -3.62
C PHE A 333 -9.07 18.42 -3.92
N SER A 334 -9.52 17.25 -3.46
CA SER A 334 -8.92 15.94 -3.78
C SER A 334 -8.75 15.72 -5.29
N ALA A 335 -9.68 16.21 -6.11
CA ALA A 335 -9.59 16.09 -7.58
C ALA A 335 -8.45 16.91 -8.20
N SER A 336 -8.17 18.13 -7.72
CA SER A 336 -7.04 18.93 -8.20
C SER A 336 -5.72 18.47 -7.57
N ALA A 337 -5.74 18.04 -6.31
CA ALA A 337 -4.60 17.42 -5.63
C ALA A 337 -4.13 16.14 -6.34
N SER A 338 -5.05 15.31 -6.82
CA SER A 338 -4.73 14.13 -7.64
C SER A 338 -4.02 14.52 -8.95
N ILE A 339 -4.54 15.49 -9.70
CA ILE A 339 -3.91 16.00 -10.93
C ILE A 339 -2.50 16.57 -10.65
N ALA A 340 -2.31 17.28 -9.54
CA ALA A 340 -0.99 17.77 -9.12
C ALA A 340 -0.04 16.62 -8.77
N SER A 341 -0.51 15.60 -8.06
CA SER A 341 0.26 14.40 -7.69
C SER A 341 0.66 13.58 -8.92
N GLU A 342 -0.25 13.35 -9.86
CA GLU A 342 0.03 12.76 -11.18
C GLU A 342 1.09 13.58 -11.91
N THR A 343 0.95 14.91 -11.94
CA THR A 343 1.87 15.83 -12.63
C THR A 343 3.28 15.79 -12.04
N VAL A 344 3.42 15.78 -10.71
CA VAL A 344 4.72 15.72 -10.02
C VAL A 344 5.35 14.34 -10.15
N SER A 345 4.56 13.26 -10.03
CA SER A 345 5.04 11.88 -10.22
C SER A 345 5.52 11.63 -11.66
N ALA A 346 4.83 12.19 -12.65
CA ALA A 346 5.15 12.09 -14.07
C ALA A 346 6.01 13.26 -14.60
N ILE A 347 6.63 14.07 -13.74
CA ILE A 347 7.26 15.35 -14.13
C ILE A 347 8.32 15.23 -15.23
N ARG A 348 9.09 14.12 -15.25
CA ARG A 348 10.07 13.84 -16.31
C ARG A 348 9.39 13.60 -17.67
N THR A 349 8.25 12.90 -17.68
CA THR A 349 7.45 12.64 -18.88
C THR A 349 6.81 13.93 -19.39
N ILE A 350 6.18 14.70 -18.49
CA ILE A 350 5.48 15.95 -18.83
C ILE A 350 6.44 17.01 -19.38
N SER A 351 7.60 17.16 -18.76
CA SER A 351 8.66 18.06 -19.27
C SER A 351 9.25 17.57 -20.59
N SER A 352 9.40 16.26 -20.82
CA SER A 352 9.87 15.71 -22.11
C SER A 352 8.87 15.88 -23.27
N LEU A 353 7.57 15.99 -22.96
CA LEU A 353 6.49 16.20 -23.94
C LEU A 353 6.10 17.68 -24.11
N ALA A 354 6.67 18.59 -23.30
CA ALA A 354 6.30 20.02 -23.26
C ALA A 354 4.78 20.28 -23.05
N ILE A 355 4.11 19.43 -22.26
CA ILE A 355 2.68 19.54 -21.91
C ILE A 355 2.44 20.19 -20.53
N ASP A 356 3.43 20.91 -20.00
CA ASP A 356 3.35 21.63 -18.72
C ASP A 356 2.17 22.62 -18.71
N ARG A 357 2.00 23.40 -19.78
CA ARG A 357 0.94 24.41 -19.91
C ARG A 357 -0.47 23.83 -19.94
N SER A 358 -0.68 22.68 -20.60
CA SER A 358 -2.01 22.06 -20.65
C SER A 358 -2.35 21.35 -19.35
N MET A 359 -1.37 20.75 -18.67
CA MET A 359 -1.56 20.22 -17.31
C MET A 359 -1.86 21.35 -16.31
N LEU A 360 -1.19 22.50 -16.39
CA LEU A 360 -1.51 23.70 -15.60
C LEU A 360 -2.92 24.23 -15.89
N GLN A 361 -3.35 24.30 -17.16
CA GLN A 361 -4.72 24.69 -17.53
C GLN A 361 -5.79 23.71 -17.00
N ARG A 362 -5.47 22.41 -16.99
CA ARG A 362 -6.36 21.35 -16.47
C ARG A 362 -6.43 21.36 -14.94
N TYR A 363 -5.33 21.70 -14.26
CA TYR A 363 -5.29 21.93 -12.82
C TYR A 363 -6.08 23.20 -12.44
N ASN A 364 -5.84 24.31 -13.12
CA ASN A 364 -6.55 25.57 -12.90
C ASN A 364 -8.06 25.42 -13.10
N SER A 365 -8.52 24.84 -14.22
CA SER A 365 -9.97 24.66 -14.43
C SER A 365 -10.63 23.75 -13.38
N LYS A 366 -9.89 22.80 -12.79
CA LYS A 366 -10.39 22.00 -11.66
C LYS A 366 -10.34 22.72 -10.32
N LEU A 367 -9.43 23.67 -10.12
CA LEU A 367 -9.50 24.62 -9.00
C LEU A 367 -10.67 25.59 -9.17
N ASP A 368 -10.89 26.14 -10.36
CA ASP A 368 -11.99 27.05 -10.65
C ASP A 368 -13.35 26.36 -10.44
N ASP A 369 -13.50 25.10 -10.88
CA ASP A 369 -14.64 24.24 -10.56
C ASP A 369 -14.81 24.07 -9.02
N ALA A 370 -13.73 23.75 -8.30
CA ALA A 370 -13.79 23.49 -6.86
C ALA A 370 -14.12 24.76 -6.05
N VAL A 371 -13.55 25.91 -6.42
CA VAL A 371 -13.79 27.22 -5.79
C VAL A 371 -15.22 27.69 -6.07
N SER A 372 -15.64 27.74 -7.34
CA SER A 372 -16.98 28.22 -7.72
C SER A 372 -18.09 27.42 -7.03
N ASN A 373 -18.00 26.08 -7.06
CA ASN A 373 -18.93 25.17 -6.38
C ASN A 373 -18.73 25.09 -4.84
N SER A 374 -17.87 25.93 -4.27
CA SER A 374 -17.73 26.10 -2.82
C SER A 374 -18.20 27.45 -2.33
N THR A 375 -18.15 28.52 -3.12
CA THR A 375 -18.57 29.88 -2.70
C THR A 375 -19.95 29.93 -2.04
N LEU A 376 -20.99 29.41 -2.69
CA LEU A 376 -22.37 29.45 -2.18
C LEU A 376 -22.59 28.53 -0.97
N PRO A 377 -22.14 27.25 -0.95
CA PRO A 377 -22.16 26.43 0.26
C PRO A 377 -21.41 27.07 1.45
N LEU A 378 -20.22 27.62 1.22
CA LEU A 378 -19.44 28.31 2.26
C LEU A 378 -20.19 29.53 2.80
N PHE A 379 -20.80 30.35 1.94
CA PHE A 379 -21.60 31.49 2.39
C PHE A 379 -22.80 31.06 3.25
N GLN A 380 -23.53 30.01 2.85
CA GLN A 380 -24.62 29.46 3.65
C GLN A 380 -24.12 28.90 4.99
N LEU A 381 -22.93 28.29 5.00
CA LEU A 381 -22.30 27.75 6.21
C LEU A 381 -21.82 28.86 7.16
N MET A 382 -21.22 29.93 6.63
CA MET A 382 -20.76 31.09 7.40
C MET A 382 -21.91 31.78 8.14
N ILE A 383 -23.13 31.75 7.61
CA ILE A 383 -24.33 32.25 8.32
C ILE A 383 -24.60 31.40 9.58
N TRP A 384 -24.52 30.07 9.49
CA TRP A 384 -24.69 29.19 10.66
C TRP A 384 -23.55 29.35 11.68
N PHE A 385 -22.30 29.49 11.20
CA PHE A 385 -21.15 29.77 12.06
C PHE A 385 -21.29 31.13 12.79
N ALA A 386 -21.73 32.18 12.09
CA ALA A 386 -22.00 33.48 12.69
C ALA A 386 -23.16 33.44 13.70
N LEU A 387 -24.19 32.61 13.45
CA LEU A 387 -25.26 32.36 14.41
C LEU A 387 -24.76 31.68 15.68
N THR A 388 -23.86 30.69 15.59
CA THR A 388 -23.24 30.08 16.78
C THR A 388 -22.39 31.09 17.56
N GLN A 389 -21.51 31.85 16.88
CA GLN A 389 -20.68 32.88 17.52
C GLN A 389 -21.51 34.01 18.18
N SER A 390 -22.73 34.27 17.70
CA SER A 390 -23.64 35.26 18.29
C SER A 390 -24.23 34.85 19.64
N VAL A 391 -24.31 33.53 19.93
CA VAL A 391 -24.83 33.02 21.22
C VAL A 391 -23.95 33.48 22.37
N ASP A 392 -22.63 33.41 22.21
CA ASP A 392 -21.64 33.79 23.21
C ASP A 392 -21.77 35.27 23.62
N TYR A 393 -21.84 36.18 22.65
CA TYR A 393 -22.09 37.60 22.91
C TYR A 393 -23.47 37.87 23.53
N SER A 394 -24.48 37.06 23.18
CA SER A 394 -25.82 37.16 23.76
C SER A 394 -25.84 36.76 25.24
N ILE A 395 -25.12 35.69 25.60
CA ILE A 395 -24.93 35.26 27.00
C ILE A 395 -24.08 36.28 27.77
N LEU A 396 -23.03 36.81 27.14
CA LEU A 396 -22.19 37.86 27.72
C LEU A 396 -23.03 39.09 28.09
N GLY A 397 -23.86 39.56 27.16
CA GLY A 397 -24.78 40.67 27.37
C GLY A 397 -25.84 40.40 28.44
N LEU A 398 -26.45 39.20 28.44
CA LEU A 398 -27.44 38.79 29.45
C LEU A 398 -26.85 38.81 30.87
N GLY A 399 -25.64 38.26 31.05
CA GLY A 399 -24.97 38.19 32.34
C GLY A 399 -24.49 39.56 32.84
N PHE A 400 -23.99 40.43 31.96
CA PHE A 400 -23.70 41.82 32.33
C PHE A 400 -24.98 42.61 32.69
N TRP A 401 -26.07 42.44 31.94
CA TRP A 401 -27.35 43.10 32.22
C TRP A 401 -27.95 42.68 33.57
N TRP A 402 -28.00 41.37 33.85
CA TRP A 402 -28.51 40.87 35.12
C TRP A 402 -27.56 41.18 36.28
N GLY A 403 -26.25 40.93 36.11
CA GLY A 403 -25.23 41.16 37.12
C GLY A 403 -25.12 42.63 37.54
N SER A 404 -25.09 43.56 36.58
CA SER A 404 -25.06 44.99 36.88
C SER A 404 -26.31 45.47 37.65
N LYS A 405 -27.49 44.90 37.36
CA LYS A 405 -28.72 45.16 38.11
C LYS A 405 -28.63 44.69 39.57
N LEU A 406 -28.05 43.53 39.84
CA LEU A 406 -27.88 43.04 41.21
C LEU A 406 -26.79 43.82 41.97
N ILE A 407 -25.74 44.28 41.29
CA ILE A 407 -24.74 45.21 41.86
C ILE A 407 -25.41 46.55 42.21
N ALA A 408 -26.21 47.12 41.31
CA ALA A 408 -26.93 48.38 41.54
C ALA A 408 -27.94 48.30 42.70
N ASN A 409 -28.53 47.13 42.94
CA ASN A 409 -29.39 46.85 44.09
C ASN A 409 -28.61 46.64 45.41
N GLY A 410 -27.27 46.61 45.38
CA GLY A 410 -26.43 46.31 46.55
C GLY A 410 -26.42 44.85 46.99
N GLU A 411 -26.98 43.93 46.20
CA GLU A 411 -27.03 42.49 46.53
C GLU A 411 -25.72 41.75 46.20
N LEU A 412 -24.83 42.38 45.43
CA LEU A 412 -23.65 41.75 44.84
C LEU A 412 -22.47 42.75 44.79
N THR A 413 -21.31 42.32 45.29
CA THR A 413 -20.05 43.05 45.10
C THR A 413 -19.48 42.77 43.71
N PHE A 414 -18.81 43.73 43.08
CA PHE A 414 -18.18 43.55 41.76
C PHE A 414 -17.29 42.29 41.69
N SER A 415 -16.48 42.01 42.71
CA SER A 415 -15.64 40.80 42.77
C SER A 415 -16.43 39.49 42.84
N GLN A 416 -17.58 39.48 43.52
CA GLN A 416 -18.48 38.32 43.55
C GLN A 416 -19.12 38.10 42.18
N PHE A 417 -19.47 39.17 41.46
CA PHE A 417 -19.89 39.11 40.06
C PHE A 417 -18.77 38.58 39.15
N SER A 418 -17.53 39.06 39.28
CA SER A 418 -16.38 38.55 38.52
C SER A 418 -16.16 37.05 38.73
N ILE A 419 -16.16 36.58 39.99
CA ILE A 419 -15.99 35.15 40.29
C ILE A 419 -17.17 34.33 39.75
N SER A 420 -18.41 34.78 39.95
CA SER A 420 -19.60 34.00 39.61
C SER A 420 -19.93 33.99 38.11
N PHE A 421 -19.64 35.07 37.39
CA PHE A 421 -20.00 35.21 35.97
C PHE A 421 -18.80 35.06 35.03
N ILE A 422 -17.70 35.77 35.25
CA ILE A 422 -16.56 35.77 34.31
C ILE A 422 -15.85 34.41 34.35
N GLY A 423 -15.68 33.82 35.55
CA GLY A 423 -15.16 32.46 35.70
C GLY A 423 -16.04 31.39 35.02
N LEU A 424 -17.36 31.55 35.10
CA LEU A 424 -18.31 30.61 34.48
C LEU A 424 -18.34 30.75 32.95
N PHE A 425 -18.31 31.98 32.43
CA PHE A 425 -18.36 32.26 30.98
C PHE A 425 -17.16 31.66 30.23
N PHE A 426 -15.93 32.00 30.64
CA PHE A 426 -14.73 31.47 29.99
C PHE A 426 -14.58 29.96 30.17
N SER A 427 -15.03 29.40 31.29
CA SER A 427 -15.06 27.95 31.51
C SER A 427 -15.95 27.26 30.47
N GLY A 428 -17.13 27.81 30.17
CA GLY A 428 -18.03 27.23 29.17
C GLY A 428 -17.57 27.35 27.72
N GLN A 429 -16.69 28.31 27.40
CA GLN A 429 -16.07 28.40 26.07
C GLN A 429 -14.98 27.34 25.86
N ALA A 430 -14.15 27.04 26.85
CA ALA A 430 -13.12 26.00 26.74
C ALA A 430 -13.75 24.60 26.50
N ASP A 431 -14.80 24.29 27.26
CA ASP A 431 -15.56 23.04 27.21
C ASP A 431 -16.36 22.81 25.92
N ALA A 432 -16.48 23.80 25.03
CA ALA A 432 -17.03 23.61 23.70
C ALA A 432 -16.27 22.54 22.91
N THR A 433 -14.94 22.51 23.05
CA THR A 433 -13.99 21.74 22.24
C THR A 433 -14.13 20.21 22.35
N LEU A 434 -14.77 19.71 23.40
CA LEU A 434 -14.72 18.29 23.80
C LEU A 434 -15.53 17.34 22.91
N PHE A 435 -16.57 17.85 22.24
CA PHE A 435 -17.54 17.01 21.53
C PHE A 435 -17.10 16.56 20.12
N SER A 436 -15.85 16.87 19.75
CA SER A 436 -15.20 16.48 18.50
C SER A 436 -14.83 14.99 18.43
N TYR A 437 -14.56 14.33 19.56
CA TYR A 437 -13.85 13.04 19.58
C TYR A 437 -14.61 11.86 20.21
N SER A 438 -15.45 11.17 19.43
CA SER A 438 -15.90 9.81 19.80
C SER A 438 -16.45 8.97 18.64
N SER A 439 -15.73 7.90 18.25
CA SER A 439 -16.32 6.59 17.90
C SER A 439 -15.23 5.52 17.67
N ILE A 440 -15.34 4.35 18.33
CA ILE A 440 -14.59 3.11 18.02
C ILE A 440 -15.56 1.93 18.22
N ARG A 441 -15.45 0.89 17.37
CA ARG A 441 -16.24 -0.35 17.44
C ARG A 441 -15.48 -1.51 16.80
N GLU A 442 -15.37 -2.63 17.50
CA GLU A 442 -14.70 -3.85 17.01
C GLU A 442 -15.52 -5.13 17.23
N ARG A 443 -15.16 -6.17 16.48
CA ARG A 443 -15.63 -7.58 16.44
C ARG A 443 -14.66 -8.34 15.51
N ASP A 444 -14.46 -9.65 15.57
CA ASP A 444 -14.97 -10.73 16.45
C ASP A 444 -13.90 -11.86 16.54
N GLU A 445 -14.14 -12.91 17.32
CA GLU A 445 -13.15 -13.94 17.66
C GLU A 445 -12.78 -14.96 16.54
N THR A 446 -11.66 -15.67 16.74
CA THR A 446 -11.11 -16.68 15.80
C THR A 446 -11.32 -18.13 16.28
N LYS A 447 -11.53 -19.09 15.37
CA LYS A 447 -11.71 -20.52 15.69
C LYS A 447 -10.39 -21.30 15.66
N ASP A 448 -10.10 -22.10 16.69
CA ASP A 448 -8.96 -23.04 16.75
C ASP A 448 -9.46 -24.51 16.69
N LYS A 449 -9.14 -25.22 15.61
CA LYS A 449 -9.30 -26.69 15.43
C LYS A 449 -8.15 -27.21 14.55
N GLY A 450 -7.73 -28.45 14.68
CA GLY A 450 -6.62 -29.03 13.90
C GLY A 450 -6.93 -30.41 13.30
N PRO A 451 -6.20 -30.85 12.26
CA PRO A 451 -6.38 -32.16 11.64
C PRO A 451 -5.98 -33.28 12.62
N ALA A 452 -6.78 -34.35 12.68
CA ALA A 452 -6.67 -35.32 13.77
C ALA A 452 -5.48 -36.31 13.64
N VAL A 453 -5.13 -36.75 12.43
CA VAL A 453 -4.20 -37.89 12.20
C VAL A 453 -3.13 -37.61 11.11
N GLY A 454 -2.76 -36.34 10.93
CA GLY A 454 -1.74 -35.91 9.96
C GLY A 454 -2.32 -35.70 8.55
N CYS A 455 -1.56 -36.08 7.52
CA CYS A 455 -2.02 -36.14 6.13
C CYS A 455 -1.42 -37.38 5.44
N GLN A 456 -2.27 -38.32 5.07
CA GLN A 456 -1.98 -39.58 4.37
C GLN A 456 -2.58 -39.62 2.97
N SER A 457 -3.71 -38.96 2.72
CA SER A 457 -4.30 -38.80 1.40
C SER A 457 -5.00 -37.45 1.24
N ILE A 458 -5.10 -36.99 -0.01
CA ILE A 458 -5.80 -35.76 -0.39
C ILE A 458 -6.75 -36.09 -1.53
N ASP A 459 -8.03 -35.80 -1.34
CA ASP A 459 -9.08 -36.09 -2.31
C ASP A 459 -9.81 -34.79 -2.72
N PHE A 460 -9.70 -34.45 -4.01
CA PHE A 460 -10.42 -33.35 -4.64
C PHE A 460 -11.71 -33.90 -5.23
N ARG A 461 -12.86 -33.37 -4.79
CA ARG A 461 -14.20 -33.80 -5.22
C ARG A 461 -14.90 -32.67 -5.98
N GLU A 462 -14.91 -32.78 -7.31
CA GLU A 462 -15.54 -31.85 -8.27
C GLU A 462 -15.21 -30.36 -8.08
N VAL A 463 -13.96 -30.05 -7.70
CA VAL A 463 -13.56 -28.71 -7.28
C VAL A 463 -13.72 -27.68 -8.40
N GLN A 464 -14.45 -26.61 -8.09
CA GLN A 464 -14.64 -25.43 -8.95
C GLN A 464 -14.14 -24.18 -8.21
N PHE A 465 -13.48 -23.28 -8.94
CA PHE A 465 -12.90 -22.09 -8.35
C PHE A 465 -12.73 -20.95 -9.36
N TRP A 466 -12.90 -19.72 -8.87
CA TRP A 466 -12.59 -18.46 -9.51
C TRP A 466 -12.02 -17.50 -8.46
N TYR A 467 -11.14 -16.58 -8.86
CA TYR A 467 -10.59 -15.61 -7.92
C TYR A 467 -11.64 -14.55 -7.56
N PRO A 468 -11.72 -14.08 -6.29
CA PRO A 468 -12.74 -13.11 -5.88
C PRO A 468 -12.73 -11.79 -6.67
N LEU A 469 -11.56 -11.38 -7.17
CA LEU A 469 -11.36 -10.17 -7.99
C LEU A 469 -11.67 -10.38 -9.49
N ALA A 470 -11.99 -11.60 -9.92
CA ALA A 470 -12.30 -11.94 -11.31
C ALA A 470 -13.41 -13.02 -11.38
N PRO A 471 -14.63 -12.72 -10.91
CA PRO A 471 -15.69 -13.72 -10.69
C PRO A 471 -16.13 -14.45 -11.97
N ASP A 472 -16.08 -13.79 -13.12
CA ASP A 472 -16.47 -14.36 -14.42
C ASP A 472 -15.43 -15.37 -14.95
N ASN A 473 -14.18 -15.29 -14.48
CA ASN A 473 -13.09 -16.15 -14.94
C ASN A 473 -12.98 -17.42 -14.07
N ARG A 474 -13.78 -18.45 -14.42
CA ARG A 474 -13.72 -19.78 -13.78
C ARG A 474 -12.44 -20.51 -14.16
N VAL A 475 -11.46 -20.51 -13.25
CA VAL A 475 -10.14 -21.12 -13.43
C VAL A 475 -10.19 -22.65 -13.31
N LEU A 476 -10.94 -23.18 -12.33
CA LEU A 476 -11.17 -24.63 -12.17
C LEU A 476 -12.65 -24.95 -12.42
N LYS A 477 -12.92 -25.99 -13.23
CA LYS A 477 -14.24 -26.28 -13.82
C LYS A 477 -14.70 -27.72 -13.56
N GLY A 478 -14.55 -28.18 -12.32
CA GLY A 478 -14.88 -29.54 -11.87
C GLY A 478 -13.66 -30.45 -11.97
N VAL A 479 -12.68 -30.22 -11.09
CA VAL A 479 -11.47 -31.05 -10.98
C VAL A 479 -11.68 -32.10 -9.89
N SER A 480 -11.59 -33.37 -10.26
CA SER A 480 -11.59 -34.50 -9.31
C SER A 480 -10.28 -35.27 -9.42
N LEU A 481 -9.63 -35.52 -8.28
CA LEU A 481 -8.31 -36.17 -8.21
C LEU A 481 -8.06 -36.70 -6.80
N LYS A 482 -7.72 -37.98 -6.67
CA LYS A 482 -7.15 -38.54 -5.44
C LYS A 482 -5.64 -38.67 -5.54
N ILE A 483 -4.96 -38.29 -4.45
CA ILE A 483 -3.51 -38.36 -4.22
C ILE A 483 -3.29 -39.12 -2.92
N ASP A 484 -2.56 -40.24 -3.01
CA ASP A 484 -2.25 -41.12 -1.87
C ASP A 484 -0.84 -40.86 -1.34
N ARG A 485 -0.54 -41.37 -0.13
CA ARG A 485 0.77 -41.24 0.52
C ARG A 485 1.89 -41.75 -0.39
N GLU A 486 3.08 -41.18 -0.21
CA GLU A 486 4.34 -41.67 -0.79
C GLU A 486 4.44 -41.59 -2.34
N ARG A 487 3.44 -40.96 -2.99
CA ARG A 487 3.43 -40.70 -4.43
C ARG A 487 3.98 -39.31 -4.78
N PHE A 488 4.69 -39.26 -5.90
CA PHE A 488 5.10 -38.05 -6.61
C PHE A 488 4.11 -37.75 -7.75
N VAL A 489 3.32 -36.68 -7.60
CA VAL A 489 2.29 -36.25 -8.56
C VAL A 489 2.73 -34.97 -9.28
N ALA A 490 2.65 -34.97 -10.61
CA ALA A 490 3.03 -33.83 -11.45
C ALA A 490 1.83 -33.16 -12.12
N PHE A 491 1.79 -31.83 -12.12
CA PHE A 491 0.77 -31.00 -12.76
C PHE A 491 1.38 -30.26 -13.97
N VAL A 492 0.82 -30.51 -15.16
CA VAL A 492 1.34 -30.06 -16.47
C VAL A 492 0.24 -29.36 -17.24
N GLY A 493 0.59 -28.42 -18.14
CA GLY A 493 -0.37 -27.74 -19.01
C GLY A 493 0.04 -26.30 -19.31
N ALA A 494 -0.74 -25.64 -20.17
CA ALA A 494 -0.50 -24.26 -20.60
C ALA A 494 -0.44 -23.25 -19.43
N SER A 495 0.02 -22.02 -19.68
CA SER A 495 -0.15 -20.94 -18.69
C SER A 495 -1.65 -20.67 -18.45
N GLY A 496 -2.01 -20.24 -17.24
CA GLY A 496 -3.39 -19.94 -16.84
C GLY A 496 -4.34 -21.13 -16.67
N CYS A 497 -3.98 -22.37 -17.00
CA CYS A 497 -4.91 -23.52 -16.96
C CYS A 497 -5.27 -24.07 -15.55
N GLY A 498 -4.83 -23.39 -14.47
CA GLY A 498 -5.19 -23.71 -13.08
C GLY A 498 -4.11 -24.39 -12.22
N LYS A 499 -2.92 -24.70 -12.77
CA LYS A 499 -1.86 -25.46 -12.07
C LYS A 499 -1.51 -24.92 -10.67
N SER A 500 -0.98 -23.70 -10.59
CA SER A 500 -0.62 -23.07 -9.30
C SER A 500 -1.86 -22.67 -8.46
N THR A 501 -3.05 -22.62 -9.07
CA THR A 501 -4.32 -22.44 -8.33
C THR A 501 -4.67 -23.69 -7.53
N MET A 502 -4.32 -24.90 -7.99
CA MET A 502 -4.40 -26.12 -7.17
C MET A 502 -3.47 -26.02 -5.95
N ILE A 503 -2.24 -25.50 -6.11
CA ILE A 503 -1.31 -25.25 -5.00
C ILE A 503 -1.86 -24.18 -4.03
N ALA A 504 -2.49 -23.11 -4.53
CA ALA A 504 -3.10 -22.08 -3.68
C ALA A 504 -4.30 -22.60 -2.87
N LEU A 505 -5.12 -23.50 -3.44
CA LEU A 505 -6.17 -24.20 -2.71
C LEU A 505 -5.60 -25.21 -1.70
N LEU A 506 -4.56 -25.96 -2.05
CA LEU A 506 -3.86 -26.87 -1.12
C LEU A 506 -3.19 -26.15 0.05
N GLN A 507 -2.67 -24.94 -0.16
CA GLN A 507 -2.17 -24.09 0.94
C GLN A 507 -3.31 -23.42 1.73
N ARG A 508 -4.55 -23.59 1.28
CA ARG A 508 -5.74 -22.87 1.74
C ARG A 508 -5.49 -21.36 1.82
N PHE A 509 -4.90 -20.80 0.77
CA PHE A 509 -4.90 -19.35 0.53
C PHE A 509 -6.28 -18.87 0.11
N TYR A 510 -7.03 -19.76 -0.55
CA TYR A 510 -8.46 -19.67 -0.83
C TYR A 510 -9.13 -20.99 -0.45
N ASP A 511 -10.42 -20.94 -0.17
CA ASP A 511 -11.30 -22.11 -0.12
C ASP A 511 -11.99 -22.28 -1.49
N SER A 512 -12.35 -23.52 -1.86
CA SER A 512 -13.05 -23.83 -3.11
C SER A 512 -14.48 -23.28 -3.14
N THR A 513 -14.93 -22.76 -4.28
CA THR A 513 -16.27 -22.14 -4.40
C THR A 513 -17.39 -23.14 -4.68
N SER A 514 -17.05 -24.30 -5.24
CA SER A 514 -17.91 -25.50 -5.27
C SER A 514 -17.04 -26.75 -5.31
N GLY A 515 -17.62 -27.91 -5.02
CA GLY A 515 -16.87 -29.13 -4.68
C GLY A 515 -16.21 -29.02 -3.30
N SER A 516 -15.40 -30.01 -2.94
CA SER A 516 -14.67 -30.02 -1.66
C SER A 516 -13.29 -30.66 -1.77
N ILE A 517 -12.40 -30.29 -0.86
CA ILE A 517 -11.10 -30.94 -0.66
C ILE A 517 -11.16 -31.63 0.71
N VAL A 518 -10.89 -32.93 0.74
CA VAL A 518 -10.95 -33.78 1.93
C VAL A 518 -9.57 -34.36 2.19
N ILE A 519 -9.17 -34.38 3.47
CA ILE A 519 -7.91 -34.97 3.94
C ILE A 519 -8.24 -36.26 4.67
N ASP A 520 -7.52 -37.33 4.34
CA ASP A 520 -7.62 -38.67 4.95
C ASP A 520 -9.02 -39.28 4.90
N ASP A 521 -9.84 -38.86 3.92
CA ASP A 521 -11.28 -39.13 3.79
C ASP A 521 -12.14 -38.72 5.02
N ILE A 522 -11.59 -37.97 5.97
CA ILE A 522 -12.19 -37.62 7.27
C ILE A 522 -12.46 -36.11 7.40
N ASP A 523 -11.41 -35.28 7.29
CA ASP A 523 -11.48 -33.85 7.61
C ASP A 523 -11.68 -33.02 6.33
N HIS A 524 -12.74 -32.21 6.29
CA HIS A 524 -12.89 -31.17 5.27
C HIS A 524 -11.85 -30.06 5.49
N LEU A 525 -11.15 -29.67 4.42
CA LEU A 525 -10.09 -28.65 4.47
C LEU A 525 -10.57 -27.30 5.06
N THR A 526 -11.86 -26.97 4.90
CA THR A 526 -12.53 -25.79 5.45
C THR A 526 -12.61 -25.75 6.98
N ASP A 527 -12.65 -26.91 7.62
CA ASP A 527 -13.04 -27.05 9.03
C ASP A 527 -11.82 -27.08 9.97
N LEU A 528 -10.64 -27.21 9.39
CA LEU A 528 -9.34 -27.10 10.05
C LEU A 528 -8.97 -25.63 10.31
N SER A 529 -7.99 -25.37 11.17
CA SER A 529 -7.28 -24.08 11.20
C SER A 529 -6.15 -24.07 10.16
N PRO A 530 -6.01 -23.00 9.35
CA PRO A 530 -4.89 -22.88 8.41
C PRO A 530 -3.52 -22.95 9.08
N ARG A 531 -3.39 -22.49 10.33
CA ARG A 531 -2.13 -22.54 11.10
C ARG A 531 -1.66 -23.97 11.36
N LEU A 532 -2.52 -24.84 11.89
CA LEU A 532 -2.15 -26.21 12.22
C LEU A 532 -1.97 -27.07 10.96
N TYR A 533 -2.83 -26.88 9.95
CA TYR A 533 -2.71 -27.58 8.68
C TYR A 533 -1.43 -27.19 7.91
N ARG A 534 -1.14 -25.90 7.73
CA ARG A 534 0.10 -25.43 7.08
C ARG A 534 1.39 -25.78 7.84
N SER A 535 1.30 -26.30 9.08
CA SER A 535 2.46 -26.84 9.79
C SER A 535 2.93 -28.20 9.24
N LYS A 536 2.03 -28.95 8.58
CA LYS A 536 2.35 -30.25 7.92
C LYS A 536 2.70 -30.11 6.44
N LEU A 537 2.54 -28.92 5.89
CA LEU A 537 2.88 -28.56 4.51
C LEU A 537 4.24 -27.87 4.44
N ALA A 538 4.91 -28.03 3.30
CA ALA A 538 5.95 -27.10 2.88
C ALA A 538 5.77 -26.74 1.39
N LEU A 539 6.05 -25.48 1.06
CA LEU A 539 5.97 -24.95 -0.30
C LEU A 539 7.34 -24.40 -0.72
N VAL A 540 7.79 -24.80 -1.91
CA VAL A 540 8.93 -24.20 -2.63
C VAL A 540 8.36 -23.48 -3.85
N GLN A 541 8.56 -22.16 -3.90
CA GLN A 541 8.07 -21.30 -4.99
C GLN A 541 9.13 -21.10 -6.07
N GLN A 542 8.69 -20.61 -7.24
CA GLN A 542 9.52 -20.24 -8.38
C GLN A 542 10.61 -19.21 -8.01
N GLU A 543 10.22 -18.13 -7.32
CA GLU A 543 11.13 -17.15 -6.75
C GLU A 543 11.01 -17.13 -5.22
N PRO A 544 11.91 -17.83 -4.48
CA PRO A 544 11.82 -17.87 -3.05
C PRO A 544 12.34 -16.59 -2.40
N THR A 545 11.48 -15.95 -1.63
CA THR A 545 11.86 -14.88 -0.71
C THR A 545 12.68 -15.46 0.45
N LEU A 546 13.81 -14.82 0.73
CA LEU A 546 14.63 -15.05 1.93
C LEU A 546 14.46 -13.86 2.86
N PHE A 547 14.35 -14.11 4.16
CA PHE A 547 14.25 -13.05 5.15
C PHE A 547 15.62 -12.35 5.31
N PRO A 548 15.65 -11.05 5.67
CA PRO A 548 16.87 -10.27 5.88
C PRO A 548 17.57 -10.68 7.20
N ASP A 549 18.07 -11.91 7.22
CA ASP A 549 18.71 -12.60 8.33
C ASP A 549 19.80 -13.52 7.75
N THR A 550 20.57 -14.16 8.61
CA THR A 550 21.52 -15.23 8.33
C THR A 550 20.91 -16.41 7.55
N ILE A 551 21.77 -17.13 6.83
CA ILE A 551 21.42 -18.44 6.25
C ILE A 551 20.94 -19.40 7.35
N ARG A 552 21.56 -19.39 8.54
CA ARG A 552 21.22 -20.23 9.70
C ARG A 552 19.72 -20.22 9.99
N GLU A 553 19.15 -19.05 10.22
CA GLU A 553 17.74 -18.89 10.60
C GLU A 553 16.77 -19.08 9.42
N ASN A 554 17.25 -18.90 8.19
CA ASN A 554 16.51 -19.31 6.99
C ASN A 554 16.52 -20.84 6.74
N VAL A 555 17.53 -21.60 7.21
CA VAL A 555 17.85 -22.95 6.67
C VAL A 555 17.74 -24.12 7.64
N LYS A 556 18.25 -24.03 8.88
CA LYS A 556 18.30 -25.09 9.93
C LYS A 556 18.41 -26.59 9.51
N ALA A 557 19.14 -26.87 8.42
CA ALA A 557 19.67 -28.15 7.88
C ALA A 557 18.98 -28.78 6.64
N ALA A 558 19.67 -28.72 5.48
CA ALA A 558 19.58 -29.69 4.37
C ALA A 558 20.81 -29.58 3.43
N ASN A 559 20.74 -30.19 2.23
CA ASN A 559 21.79 -30.35 1.21
C ASN A 559 22.22 -29.05 0.48
N ALA A 560 22.49 -28.00 1.25
CA ALA A 560 23.18 -26.78 0.81
C ALA A 560 24.61 -26.68 1.42
N TRP A 561 25.04 -27.68 2.21
CA TRP A 561 26.27 -27.62 3.02
C TRP A 561 27.54 -27.31 2.21
N ASP A 562 27.74 -27.90 1.03
CA ASP A 562 28.94 -27.66 0.21
C ASP A 562 29.06 -26.20 -0.25
N PHE A 563 27.92 -25.57 -0.56
CA PHE A 563 27.88 -24.15 -0.87
C PHE A 563 28.05 -23.31 0.41
N ILE A 564 27.32 -23.63 1.47
CA ILE A 564 27.37 -22.89 2.74
C ILE A 564 28.79 -22.91 3.34
N SER A 565 29.53 -24.01 3.24
CA SER A 565 30.90 -24.15 3.75
C SER A 565 31.95 -23.37 2.95
N SER A 566 31.64 -22.97 1.71
CA SER A 566 32.50 -22.10 0.89
C SER A 566 32.26 -20.60 1.10
N LEU A 567 31.23 -20.21 1.87
CA LEU A 567 31.00 -18.82 2.24
C LEU A 567 31.89 -18.40 3.42
N PRO A 568 32.51 -17.19 3.42
CA PRO A 568 33.43 -16.76 4.47
C PRO A 568 32.88 -16.77 5.90
N ALA A 569 31.55 -16.62 6.07
CA ALA A 569 30.87 -16.66 7.36
C ALA A 569 30.02 -17.93 7.55
N GLY A 570 30.09 -18.89 6.63
CA GLY A 570 29.31 -20.13 6.68
C GLY A 570 27.79 -19.88 6.78
N LEU A 571 27.15 -20.59 7.71
CA LEU A 571 25.74 -20.38 8.08
C LEU A 571 25.42 -18.97 8.59
N ASN A 572 26.41 -18.19 9.04
CA ASN A 572 26.19 -16.84 9.59
C ASN A 572 26.18 -15.76 8.50
N THR A 573 26.34 -16.12 7.22
CA THR A 573 26.29 -15.17 6.11
C THR A 573 24.91 -14.49 6.02
N PRO A 574 24.83 -13.14 6.03
CA PRO A 574 23.56 -12.42 5.98
C PRO A 574 22.96 -12.42 4.56
N CYS A 575 21.65 -12.64 4.47
CA CYS A 575 20.87 -12.67 3.24
C CYS A 575 19.84 -11.53 3.18
N GLY A 576 19.03 -11.47 2.11
CA GLY A 576 18.00 -10.45 1.92
C GLY A 576 18.54 -9.13 1.36
N HIS A 577 17.74 -8.06 1.39
CA HIS A 577 18.03 -6.80 0.70
C HIS A 577 19.24 -6.01 1.27
N GLY A 578 19.68 -6.31 2.49
CA GLY A 578 20.91 -5.77 3.09
C GLY A 578 22.06 -6.77 3.21
N GLY A 579 21.92 -7.97 2.64
CA GLY A 579 22.90 -9.05 2.72
C GLY A 579 23.66 -9.30 1.42
N SER A 580 24.46 -10.36 1.37
CA SER A 580 25.10 -10.80 0.12
C SER A 580 24.03 -11.33 -0.86
N GLN A 581 23.96 -10.76 -2.06
CA GLN A 581 23.02 -11.23 -3.08
C GLN A 581 23.37 -12.64 -3.56
N LEU A 582 22.49 -13.61 -3.25
CA LEU A 582 22.67 -15.00 -3.66
C LEU A 582 22.08 -15.27 -5.05
N PRO A 583 22.84 -15.87 -5.99
CA PRO A 583 22.33 -16.49 -7.21
C PRO A 583 21.04 -17.29 -7.02
N GLY A 584 20.15 -17.26 -8.03
CA GLY A 584 18.82 -17.87 -7.97
C GLY A 584 18.84 -19.34 -7.52
N GLY A 585 19.72 -20.16 -8.10
CA GLY A 585 19.86 -21.56 -7.72
C GLY A 585 20.31 -21.80 -6.27
N GLN A 586 21.04 -20.87 -5.65
CA GLN A 586 21.43 -20.94 -4.24
C GLN A 586 20.25 -20.56 -3.33
N ARG A 587 19.50 -19.51 -3.70
CA ARG A 587 18.22 -19.18 -3.04
C ARG A 587 17.23 -20.34 -3.10
N GLN A 588 17.20 -21.08 -4.22
CA GLN A 588 16.38 -22.29 -4.39
C GLN A 588 16.79 -23.42 -3.44
N ARG A 589 18.08 -23.75 -3.34
CA ARG A 589 18.57 -24.76 -2.38
C ARG A 589 18.26 -24.38 -0.93
N ILE A 590 18.37 -23.09 -0.59
CA ILE A 590 18.01 -22.56 0.73
C ILE A 590 16.50 -22.72 1.00
N ALA A 591 15.64 -22.44 0.02
CA ALA A 591 14.19 -22.60 0.15
C ALA A 591 13.75 -24.06 0.28
N ILE A 592 14.38 -24.96 -0.48
CA ILE A 592 14.20 -26.42 -0.37
C ILE A 592 14.67 -26.89 1.01
N ALA A 593 15.81 -26.41 1.50
CA ALA A 593 16.27 -26.75 2.84
C ALA A 593 15.27 -26.31 3.93
N ARG A 594 14.80 -25.05 3.86
CA ARG A 594 13.76 -24.48 4.72
C ARG A 594 12.45 -25.29 4.73
N ALA A 595 12.11 -25.92 3.60
CA ALA A 595 10.98 -26.83 3.49
C ALA A 595 11.22 -28.18 4.19
N LEU A 596 12.39 -28.79 4.00
CA LEU A 596 12.69 -30.14 4.48
C LEU A 596 12.90 -30.25 6.00
N VAL A 597 13.45 -29.21 6.64
CA VAL A 597 13.66 -29.16 8.11
C VAL A 597 12.38 -29.40 8.89
N ARG A 598 11.24 -28.93 8.38
CA ARG A 598 9.94 -29.07 9.05
C ARG A 598 9.43 -30.52 9.10
N ASN A 599 10.11 -31.43 8.39
CA ASN A 599 9.67 -32.80 8.13
C ASN A 599 8.18 -32.87 7.73
N PRO A 600 7.76 -32.14 6.68
CA PRO A 600 6.36 -32.04 6.29
C PRO A 600 5.82 -33.41 5.84
N ASP A 601 4.51 -33.63 6.03
CA ASP A 601 3.80 -34.77 5.46
C ASP A 601 3.54 -34.56 3.96
N VAL A 602 3.44 -33.29 3.51
CA VAL A 602 3.13 -32.89 2.12
C VAL A 602 4.10 -31.81 1.64
N ILE A 603 4.76 -32.04 0.50
CA ILE A 603 5.65 -31.08 -0.17
C ILE A 603 5.02 -30.60 -1.47
N LEU A 604 4.92 -29.27 -1.63
CA LEU A 604 4.43 -28.58 -2.82
C LEU A 604 5.59 -27.86 -3.51
N LEU A 605 5.76 -28.07 -4.81
CA LEU A 605 6.81 -27.48 -5.65
C LEU A 605 6.16 -26.69 -6.79
N ASP A 606 6.13 -25.36 -6.70
CA ASP A 606 5.50 -24.48 -7.71
C ASP A 606 6.58 -23.90 -8.63
N GLU A 607 6.76 -24.51 -9.81
CA GLU A 607 7.79 -24.19 -10.81
C GLU A 607 9.23 -24.09 -10.28
N ALA A 608 9.57 -24.88 -9.26
CA ALA A 608 10.78 -24.76 -8.45
C ALA A 608 12.15 -24.96 -9.15
N THR A 609 12.20 -25.08 -10.49
CA THR A 609 13.44 -25.07 -11.29
C THR A 609 13.46 -24.06 -12.45
N SER A 610 12.36 -23.36 -12.76
CA SER A 610 12.26 -22.63 -14.03
C SER A 610 13.23 -21.45 -14.15
N ALA A 611 13.56 -20.80 -13.03
CA ALA A 611 14.50 -19.68 -12.92
C ALA A 611 15.99 -20.07 -12.73
N LEU A 612 16.37 -21.33 -12.99
CA LEU A 612 17.74 -21.84 -12.78
C LEU A 612 18.52 -22.06 -14.09
N ASP A 613 19.84 -21.88 -13.99
CA ASP A 613 20.83 -22.33 -14.96
C ASP A 613 20.94 -23.87 -14.98
N THR A 614 21.45 -24.43 -16.07
CA THR A 614 21.43 -25.87 -16.35
C THR A 614 22.25 -26.71 -15.37
N GLU A 615 23.29 -26.15 -14.72
CA GLU A 615 24.09 -26.88 -13.73
C GLU A 615 23.45 -26.80 -12.34
N SER A 616 22.98 -25.62 -11.92
CA SER A 616 22.20 -25.48 -10.69
C SER A 616 20.90 -26.29 -10.72
N GLU A 617 20.23 -26.36 -11.88
CA GLU A 617 19.00 -27.15 -12.08
C GLU A 617 19.24 -28.63 -11.78
N LYS A 618 20.27 -29.27 -12.36
CA LYS A 618 20.58 -30.69 -12.12
C LYS A 618 20.76 -30.99 -10.64
N VAL A 619 21.51 -30.15 -9.92
CA VAL A 619 21.79 -30.36 -8.49
C VAL A 619 20.56 -30.10 -7.63
N VAL A 620 19.72 -29.12 -8.00
CA VAL A 620 18.43 -28.88 -7.33
C VAL A 620 17.43 -30.01 -7.60
N GLN A 621 17.33 -30.50 -8.83
CA GLN A 621 16.50 -31.66 -9.17
C GLN A 621 16.95 -32.90 -8.39
N LYS A 622 18.26 -33.15 -8.26
CA LYS A 622 18.79 -34.25 -7.42
C LYS A 622 18.35 -34.11 -5.95
N ALA A 623 18.47 -32.91 -5.36
CA ALA A 623 18.04 -32.66 -3.98
C ALA A 623 16.51 -32.80 -3.80
N LEU A 624 15.70 -32.47 -4.82
CA LEU A 624 14.25 -32.68 -4.82
C LEU A 624 13.88 -34.16 -4.95
N LEU A 625 14.58 -34.92 -5.79
CA LEU A 625 14.38 -36.37 -5.93
C LEU A 625 14.83 -37.13 -4.68
N GLU A 626 15.94 -36.75 -4.04
CA GLU A 626 16.35 -37.26 -2.72
C GLU A 626 15.31 -36.95 -1.64
N ALA A 627 14.72 -35.75 -1.68
CA ALA A 627 13.67 -35.34 -0.74
C ALA A 627 12.35 -36.13 -0.89
N ALA A 628 11.96 -36.46 -2.14
CA ALA A 628 10.76 -37.23 -2.45
C ALA A 628 10.99 -38.74 -2.18
N GLY A 629 12.11 -39.29 -2.66
CA GLY A 629 12.47 -40.71 -2.58
C GLY A 629 12.74 -41.27 -1.18
N THR A 630 12.62 -40.45 -0.12
CA THR A 630 12.66 -40.93 1.27
C THR A 630 11.36 -41.59 1.74
N GLY A 631 10.34 -41.72 0.88
CA GLY A 631 9.27 -42.70 1.02
C GLY A 631 8.41 -42.54 2.28
N LYS A 632 8.06 -41.30 2.65
CA LYS A 632 7.18 -41.01 3.81
C LYS A 632 6.19 -39.86 3.59
N ARG A 633 6.21 -39.21 2.43
CA ARG A 633 5.56 -37.90 2.17
C ARG A 633 4.79 -37.91 0.86
N ILE A 634 3.76 -37.09 0.74
CA ILE A 634 3.16 -36.74 -0.56
C ILE A 634 4.03 -35.66 -1.21
N THR A 635 4.36 -35.79 -2.49
CA THR A 635 5.07 -34.75 -3.26
C THR A 635 4.23 -34.32 -4.46
N ILE A 636 3.95 -33.02 -4.59
CA ILE A 636 3.17 -32.45 -5.69
C ILE A 636 4.01 -31.36 -6.37
N ALA A 637 4.24 -31.49 -7.69
CA ALA A 637 4.99 -30.50 -8.46
C ALA A 637 4.20 -29.92 -9.64
N VAL A 638 4.12 -28.59 -9.72
CA VAL A 638 3.78 -27.86 -10.94
C VAL A 638 5.08 -27.66 -11.74
N ALA A 639 5.14 -28.18 -12.96
CA ALA A 639 6.35 -28.12 -13.77
C ALA A 639 6.14 -27.41 -15.11
N HIS A 640 6.98 -26.41 -15.37
CA HIS A 640 7.11 -25.79 -16.69
C HIS A 640 8.12 -26.53 -17.59
N ARG A 641 9.07 -27.28 -17.01
CA ARG A 641 10.07 -28.07 -17.75
C ARG A 641 9.74 -29.56 -17.60
N LEU A 642 9.41 -30.24 -18.70
CA LEU A 642 8.97 -31.64 -18.66
C LEU A 642 10.05 -32.63 -18.16
N SER A 643 11.33 -32.23 -18.18
CA SER A 643 12.44 -33.05 -17.70
C SER A 643 12.53 -33.20 -16.18
N THR A 644 11.78 -32.42 -15.38
CA THR A 644 11.81 -32.50 -13.90
C THR A 644 10.72 -33.40 -13.31
N ILE A 645 9.82 -33.92 -14.15
CA ILE A 645 8.67 -34.74 -13.78
C ILE A 645 8.59 -36.06 -14.54
N ARG A 646 9.67 -36.43 -15.24
CA ARG A 646 9.76 -37.72 -15.94
C ARG A 646 9.61 -38.89 -14.97
N ASP A 647 10.14 -38.71 -13.77
CA ASP A 647 10.22 -39.71 -12.71
C ASP A 647 9.00 -39.65 -11.76
N ALA A 648 7.87 -39.05 -12.18
CA ALA A 648 6.66 -38.92 -11.38
C ALA A 648 5.71 -40.11 -11.55
N ASP A 649 5.27 -40.70 -10.44
CA ASP A 649 4.33 -41.85 -10.40
C ASP A 649 3.01 -41.56 -11.11
N LYS A 650 2.59 -40.28 -11.15
CA LYS A 650 1.35 -39.85 -11.80
C LYS A 650 1.45 -38.42 -12.30
N THR A 651 1.47 -38.23 -13.61
CA THR A 651 1.30 -36.92 -14.24
C THR A 651 -0.17 -36.65 -14.54
N CYS A 652 -0.63 -35.42 -14.31
CA CYS A 652 -1.98 -34.94 -14.59
C CYS A 652 -1.91 -33.70 -15.51
N VAL A 653 -2.56 -33.78 -16.66
CA VAL A 653 -2.51 -32.77 -17.72
C VAL A 653 -3.74 -31.86 -17.65
N PHE A 654 -3.52 -30.59 -17.32
CA PHE A 654 -4.53 -29.55 -17.20
C PHE A 654 -4.73 -28.81 -18.54
N TYR A 655 -5.98 -28.72 -18.98
CA TYR A 655 -6.40 -27.91 -20.13
C TYR A 655 -7.76 -27.28 -19.86
N GLY A 656 -7.90 -25.99 -20.15
CA GLY A 656 -9.17 -25.25 -20.03
C GLY A 656 -9.79 -25.18 -18.63
N GLY A 657 -9.07 -25.56 -17.56
CA GLY A 657 -9.58 -25.65 -16.19
C GLY A 657 -10.05 -27.05 -15.75
N ARG A 658 -9.70 -28.10 -16.50
CA ARG A 658 -9.96 -29.52 -16.17
C ARG A 658 -8.70 -30.36 -16.39
N ILE A 659 -8.63 -31.52 -15.73
CA ILE A 659 -7.66 -32.57 -16.06
C ILE A 659 -8.21 -33.34 -17.28
N VAL A 660 -7.38 -33.57 -18.29
CA VAL A 660 -7.76 -34.24 -19.55
C VAL A 660 -7.04 -35.58 -19.74
N GLU A 661 -5.79 -35.68 -19.30
CA GLU A 661 -4.98 -36.91 -19.37
C GLU A 661 -4.33 -37.17 -18.00
N THR A 662 -4.27 -38.44 -17.58
CA THR A 662 -3.54 -38.88 -16.38
C THR A 662 -2.86 -40.22 -16.62
N GLY A 663 -1.59 -40.35 -16.22
CA GLY A 663 -0.82 -41.59 -16.35
C GLY A 663 0.64 -41.39 -15.96
N THR A 664 1.47 -42.42 -16.13
CA THR A 664 2.93 -42.32 -16.07
C THR A 664 3.51 -41.61 -17.31
N HIS A 665 4.80 -41.26 -17.29
CA HIS A 665 5.47 -40.59 -18.41
C HIS A 665 5.35 -41.39 -19.73
N ASP A 666 5.57 -42.70 -19.67
CA ASP A 666 5.60 -43.55 -20.85
C ASP A 666 4.17 -43.84 -21.37
N GLU A 667 3.20 -44.12 -20.47
CA GLU A 667 1.77 -44.23 -20.81
C GLU A 667 1.26 -42.99 -21.59
N LEU A 668 1.60 -41.79 -21.12
CA LEU A 668 1.17 -40.53 -21.74
C LEU A 668 1.86 -40.23 -23.08
N ILE A 669 3.01 -40.86 -23.36
CA ILE A 669 3.68 -40.81 -24.67
C ILE A 669 3.06 -41.81 -25.64
N GLU A 670 2.70 -43.01 -25.18
CA GLU A 670 1.99 -44.02 -25.98
C GLU A 670 0.56 -43.55 -26.35
N LEU A 671 -0.15 -42.91 -25.43
CA LEU A 671 -1.47 -42.29 -25.64
C LEU A 671 -1.52 -41.23 -26.76
N GLY A 672 -0.37 -40.69 -27.18
CA GLY A 672 -0.30 -39.73 -28.29
C GLY A 672 -0.95 -38.37 -28.04
N GLY A 673 -1.28 -38.06 -26.78
CA GLY A 673 -2.13 -36.95 -26.37
C GLY A 673 -1.47 -35.57 -26.33
N MET A 674 -2.08 -34.67 -25.58
CA MET A 674 -1.60 -33.33 -25.27
C MET A 674 -0.26 -33.35 -24.54
N TYR A 675 -0.01 -34.35 -23.67
CA TYR A 675 1.30 -34.53 -23.04
C TYR A 675 2.42 -34.70 -24.08
N LYS A 676 2.23 -35.61 -25.05
CA LYS A 676 3.21 -35.86 -26.11
C LYS A 676 3.50 -34.61 -26.94
N LYS A 677 2.46 -33.86 -27.32
CA LYS A 677 2.60 -32.59 -28.06
C LYS A 677 3.42 -31.55 -27.29
N MET A 678 3.26 -31.49 -25.96
CA MET A 678 4.09 -30.63 -25.11
C MET A 678 5.55 -31.14 -25.02
N CYS A 679 5.77 -32.46 -24.97
CA CYS A 679 7.12 -33.04 -25.03
C CYS A 679 7.82 -32.77 -26.37
N GLU A 680 7.08 -32.76 -27.48
CA GLU A 680 7.60 -32.45 -28.81
C GLU A 680 7.94 -30.96 -28.95
N ALA A 681 7.07 -30.05 -28.48
CA ALA A 681 7.34 -28.62 -28.44
C ALA A 681 8.62 -28.28 -27.65
N GLN A 682 8.77 -28.78 -26.41
CA GLN A 682 9.96 -28.51 -25.59
C GLN A 682 11.26 -29.18 -26.09
N ARG A 683 11.18 -30.06 -27.09
CA ARG A 683 12.36 -30.58 -27.81
C ARG A 683 12.81 -29.63 -28.92
N LEU A 684 11.90 -28.91 -29.58
CA LEU A 684 12.22 -27.85 -30.53
C LEU A 684 12.90 -26.66 -29.83
N ASP A 685 12.37 -26.22 -28.69
CA ASP A 685 12.92 -25.13 -27.86
C ASP A 685 14.34 -25.41 -27.31
N ARG A 686 14.86 -26.64 -27.44
CA ARG A 686 16.22 -27.04 -27.06
C ARG A 686 17.15 -27.29 -28.25
N ALA A 687 16.67 -27.10 -29.48
CA ALA A 687 17.41 -27.33 -30.73
C ALA A 687 17.77 -26.03 -31.47
N THR A 688 17.43 -24.87 -30.89
CA THR A 688 17.66 -23.51 -31.39
C THR A 688 18.44 -22.69 -30.36
#